data_AF-A0A202F3B0-F1
#
_entry.id   AF-A0A202F3B0-F1
#
_cell.length_a   1.000
_cell.length_b   1.000
_cell.length_c   1.000
_cell.angle_alpha   90.00
_cell.angle_beta   90.00
_cell.angle_gamma   90.00
#
_symmetry.space_group_name_H-M   'P 1'
#
loop_
_entity.id
_entity.type
_entity.pdbx_description
1 polymer ?
#
loop_
_entity_poly.entity_id
_entity_poly.type
_entity_poly.pdbx_seq_one_letter_code
_entity_poly.pdbx_strand_id
1 'polypeptide(L)'
;MINFKKYRVQDREDKYDETLTCIDRGSLSNSEEMNKTNQIDFTAINDNSIGYQLLQNENYIVFDGQRYRIKQAEKDDEGYDFKRTVSATHIWFDCQYVYQYDKIKGTKKLSANDLMSFVFDQNELGNHGFTWKVSGTTDKLTFTDYGEKSGLECVNDCIEKFNLVVVADNKNITLIPMNDWQHKVNKSFRYINNTPTFTANIDTTEIQNIARVYGKANAPVTSPIGTAIGTINTMETNGAPVVDDPNKPTNAVQNLPNGTKWVMDSKVVANGETWYRVSTNGWVNEKYIVFDKNGDVQPENHIITQVTGQGTIKTSTDSLKEDTSSGKVLPVGNAIGTVNTMVSGGAPVLSDPLKPDSIVNHLVNGSTWAIHNKKVVNDITYYEVATNQWVDSQYINFDKDGSVKPEDHTINPVSGQGTVKAPEADSSNDGASIVYVYDSPFTPQNKTGGTLAPGTQWVISSSVSDGAQGKSWYQVGTNQWVMQDQLDFKAKTDVSPSEVTPTESIVYDSPWTPQHEVGRKLANGTQWKIDGEITDGANGKTWYRVATNEWVCADNFVFTGDTDVEPTEVKKSDDDNAEDDHSTDYFHPFIIRDEKSIQEWGERPGPAVTNNDIEDPEEMRKYALSQMKTEPTVDITMTYSGDDTFNIGDMVYCDIEPENFTTWVTVVSIKYNPLSYANTYEVTLNNTSQTLSDYELSVQSSLANARYNGATSISNGIIASPFITQKVGEV
;
A
#
# COMPACT_ATOMS: atom_id res chain seq x y z
N MET A 1 -50.50 45.65 17.76
CA MET A 1 -50.96 44.53 16.91
C MET A 1 -49.74 43.73 16.51
N ILE A 2 -49.63 42.50 16.99
CA ILE A 2 -48.58 41.57 16.51
C ILE A 2 -49.05 41.09 15.13
N ASN A 3 -48.28 41.40 14.08
CA ASN A 3 -48.57 40.97 12.72
C ASN A 3 -47.98 39.57 12.52
N PHE A 4 -48.79 38.52 12.73
CA PHE A 4 -48.35 37.16 12.46
C PHE A 4 -48.05 36.99 10.97
N LYS A 5 -46.92 36.35 10.65
CA LYS A 5 -46.60 35.98 9.27
C LYS A 5 -47.71 35.06 8.75
N LYS A 6 -48.18 35.34 7.53
CA LYS A 6 -49.31 34.62 6.93
C LYS A 6 -48.79 33.37 6.22
N TYR A 7 -49.47 32.26 6.46
CA TYR A 7 -49.30 31.04 5.68
C TYR A 7 -50.27 31.06 4.51
N ARG A 8 -49.79 30.69 3.33
CA ARG A 8 -50.61 30.56 2.15
C ARG A 8 -50.50 29.15 1.60
N VAL A 9 -51.54 28.71 0.92
CA VAL A 9 -51.54 27.46 0.15
C VAL A 9 -51.74 27.80 -1.31
N GLN A 10 -50.89 27.24 -2.16
CA GLN A 10 -50.94 27.37 -3.60
C GLN A 10 -51.14 26.00 -4.22
N ASP A 11 -51.99 25.90 -5.25
CA ASP A 11 -52.07 24.67 -6.01
C ASP A 11 -50.82 24.48 -6.88
N ARG A 12 -50.57 23.24 -7.31
CA ARG A 12 -49.38 22.91 -8.10
C ARG A 12 -49.27 23.64 -9.45
N GLU A 13 -50.40 24.12 -9.97
CA GLU A 13 -50.50 24.80 -11.28
C GLU A 13 -50.46 26.33 -11.13
N ASP A 14 -50.25 26.84 -9.91
CA ASP A 14 -50.24 28.27 -9.55
C ASP A 14 -51.52 29.03 -9.99
N LYS A 15 -52.66 28.33 -10.07
CA LYS A 15 -53.99 28.89 -10.42
C LYS A 15 -54.77 29.37 -9.21
N TYR A 16 -54.60 28.69 -8.07
CA TYR A 16 -55.27 29.01 -6.82
C TYR A 16 -54.24 29.32 -5.75
N ASP A 17 -54.47 30.40 -5.03
CA ASP A 17 -53.57 30.87 -3.99
C ASP A 17 -54.39 31.53 -2.87
N GLU A 18 -54.43 30.87 -1.72
CA GLU A 18 -55.31 31.24 -0.62
C GLU A 18 -54.54 31.38 0.70
N THR A 19 -55.02 32.25 1.58
CA THR A 19 -54.47 32.35 2.95
C THR A 19 -55.02 31.20 3.79
N LEU A 20 -54.14 30.48 4.50
CA LEU A 20 -54.53 29.43 5.42
C LEU A 20 -55.01 30.01 6.74
N THR A 21 -56.34 29.95 6.97
CA THR A 21 -57.00 30.34 8.23
C THR A 21 -57.29 29.16 9.14
N CYS A 22 -57.23 27.94 8.59
CA CYS A 22 -57.68 26.70 9.21
C CYS A 22 -56.61 26.00 10.07
N ILE A 23 -55.40 26.56 10.19
CA ILE A 23 -54.29 25.96 10.96
C ILE A 23 -54.65 25.97 12.45
N ASP A 24 -54.61 24.79 13.08
CA ASP A 24 -54.58 24.71 14.54
C ASP A 24 -53.25 25.27 15.03
N ARG A 25 -53.31 26.46 15.61
CA ARG A 25 -52.12 27.24 16.02
C ARG A 25 -51.20 26.47 16.95
N GLY A 26 -51.73 25.59 17.81
CA GLY A 26 -50.90 24.83 18.75
C GLY A 26 -50.06 23.75 18.08
N SER A 27 -50.53 23.25 16.93
CA SER A 27 -49.91 22.13 16.20
C SER A 27 -48.80 22.55 15.23
N LEU A 28 -48.71 23.84 14.90
CA LEU A 28 -47.77 24.34 13.91
C LEU A 28 -46.32 24.24 14.41
N SER A 29 -45.46 23.67 13.57
CA SER A 29 -44.04 23.53 13.80
C SER A 29 -43.30 23.85 12.51
N ASN A 30 -42.48 24.90 12.52
CA ASN A 30 -41.45 25.11 11.52
C ASN A 30 -40.15 24.50 12.05
N SER A 31 -39.53 23.60 11.30
CA SER A 31 -38.26 22.96 11.66
C SER A 31 -37.25 23.13 10.53
N GLU A 32 -36.04 23.57 10.90
CA GLU A 32 -34.91 23.70 9.99
C GLU A 32 -33.67 23.15 10.67
N GLU A 33 -33.00 22.19 10.03
CA GLU A 33 -31.78 21.52 10.47
C GLU A 33 -30.78 21.54 9.31
N MET A 34 -29.58 22.04 9.58
CA MET A 34 -28.49 22.18 8.62
C MET A 34 -28.32 20.89 7.81
N ASN A 35 -28.34 21.03 6.48
CA ASN A 35 -28.12 19.95 5.51
C ASN A 35 -29.10 18.76 5.58
N LYS A 36 -30.20 18.84 6.36
CA LYS A 36 -31.04 17.66 6.62
C LYS A 36 -32.54 17.93 6.61
N THR A 37 -33.01 18.96 7.28
CA THR A 37 -34.45 19.22 7.47
C THR A 37 -34.78 20.66 7.13
N ASN A 38 -35.85 20.90 6.38
CA ASN A 38 -36.49 22.21 6.26
C ASN A 38 -37.97 21.97 5.95
N GLN A 39 -38.81 22.02 6.98
CA GLN A 39 -40.15 21.45 6.96
C GLN A 39 -41.13 22.29 7.77
N ILE A 40 -42.39 22.25 7.34
CA ILE A 40 -43.53 22.84 8.02
C ILE A 40 -44.54 21.73 8.29
N ASP A 41 -44.84 21.50 9.56
CA ASP A 41 -45.85 20.55 10.02
C ASP A 41 -46.98 21.27 10.75
N PHE A 42 -48.23 20.87 10.48
CA PHE A 42 -49.39 21.36 11.23
C PHE A 42 -50.60 20.46 11.04
N THR A 43 -51.55 20.60 11.95
CA THR A 43 -52.92 20.11 11.80
C THR A 43 -53.82 21.27 11.35
N ALA A 44 -54.64 21.04 10.33
CA ALA A 44 -55.68 21.96 9.90
C ALA A 44 -57.07 21.42 10.23
N ILE A 45 -57.98 22.28 10.67
CA ILE A 45 -59.38 21.96 10.95
C ILE A 45 -60.24 22.42 9.76
N ASN A 46 -61.12 21.56 9.25
CA ASN A 46 -61.95 21.89 8.10
C ASN A 46 -62.92 23.04 8.42
N ASP A 47 -62.65 24.21 7.85
CA ASP A 47 -63.49 25.41 7.93
C ASP A 47 -64.34 25.62 6.66
N ASN A 48 -64.40 24.61 5.78
CA ASN A 48 -65.00 24.65 4.44
C ASN A 48 -64.38 25.70 3.50
N SER A 49 -63.18 26.21 3.80
CA SER A 49 -62.46 27.14 2.92
C SER A 49 -61.82 26.44 1.72
N ILE A 50 -61.57 27.22 0.67
CA ILE A 50 -60.73 26.77 -0.46
C ILE A 50 -59.33 26.43 0.05
N GLY A 51 -58.80 27.21 0.99
CA GLY A 51 -57.49 26.95 1.60
C GLY A 51 -57.39 25.54 2.20
N TYR A 52 -58.40 25.11 2.96
CA TYR A 52 -58.43 23.73 3.48
C TYR A 52 -58.48 22.68 2.37
N GLN A 53 -59.29 22.91 1.33
CA GLN A 53 -59.41 21.97 0.22
C GLN A 53 -58.12 21.85 -0.61
N LEU A 54 -57.30 22.90 -0.66
CA LEU A 54 -56.00 22.93 -1.31
C LEU A 54 -54.90 22.19 -0.54
N LEU A 55 -55.13 21.78 0.71
CA LEU A 55 -54.19 20.95 1.48
C LEU A 55 -54.16 19.52 0.95
N GLN A 56 -53.46 19.32 -0.16
CA GLN A 56 -53.31 18.04 -0.85
C GLN A 56 -51.84 17.82 -1.17
N ASN A 57 -51.43 16.56 -1.31
CA ASN A 57 -50.08 16.23 -1.76
C ASN A 57 -49.75 16.96 -3.08
N GLU A 58 -48.50 17.39 -3.19
CA GLU A 58 -47.93 18.15 -4.32
C GLU A 58 -48.35 19.62 -4.46
N ASN A 59 -49.33 20.10 -3.70
CA ASN A 59 -49.57 21.53 -3.56
C ASN A 59 -48.52 22.17 -2.63
N TYR A 60 -48.47 23.50 -2.59
CA TYR A 60 -47.43 24.23 -1.89
C TYR A 60 -47.96 25.02 -0.70
N ILE A 61 -47.21 25.01 0.39
CA ILE A 61 -47.31 25.99 1.47
C ILE A 61 -46.29 27.09 1.18
N VAL A 62 -46.72 28.35 1.23
CA VAL A 62 -45.83 29.52 1.09
C VAL A 62 -45.73 30.22 2.42
N PHE A 63 -44.50 30.35 2.91
CA PHE A 63 -44.17 31.02 4.16
C PHE A 63 -42.90 31.84 3.98
N ASP A 64 -42.95 33.13 4.35
CA ASP A 64 -41.81 34.06 4.27
C ASP A 64 -41.12 34.17 2.90
N GLY A 65 -41.89 33.96 1.82
CA GLY A 65 -41.36 33.97 0.45
C GLY A 65 -40.75 32.64 -0.01
N GLN A 66 -40.68 31.64 0.88
CA GLN A 66 -40.23 30.29 0.58
C GLN A 66 -41.42 29.36 0.30
N ARG A 67 -41.25 28.43 -0.65
CA ARG A 67 -42.23 27.40 -0.98
C ARG A 67 -41.86 26.06 -0.33
N TYR A 68 -42.87 25.37 0.15
CA TYR A 68 -42.78 24.04 0.75
C TYR A 68 -43.78 23.15 0.05
N ARG A 69 -43.35 22.03 -0.52
CA ARG A 69 -44.24 21.08 -1.18
C ARG A 69 -44.84 20.15 -0.14
N ILE A 70 -46.17 20.04 -0.13
CA ILE A 70 -46.91 19.12 0.71
C ILE A 70 -46.59 17.69 0.26
N LYS A 71 -45.93 16.91 1.11
CA LYS A 71 -45.62 15.49 0.86
C LYS A 71 -46.63 14.56 1.53
N GLN A 72 -47.24 15.01 2.64
CA GLN A 72 -48.29 14.29 3.35
C GLN A 72 -49.43 15.24 3.70
N ALA A 73 -50.66 14.81 3.43
CA ALA A 73 -51.90 15.48 3.82
C ALA A 73 -52.92 14.40 4.24
N GLU A 74 -52.76 13.92 5.46
CA GLU A 74 -53.52 12.79 6.00
C GLU A 74 -54.85 13.26 6.57
N LYS A 75 -55.95 12.60 6.18
CA LYS A 75 -57.29 12.86 6.72
C LYS A 75 -57.54 11.97 7.94
N ASP A 76 -58.33 12.47 8.89
CA ASP A 76 -58.82 11.65 10.00
C ASP A 76 -59.98 10.75 9.51
N ASP A 77 -59.83 9.43 9.62
CA ASP A 77 -60.71 8.42 9.01
C ASP A 77 -62.05 8.20 9.76
N GLU A 78 -62.36 8.99 10.79
CA GLU A 78 -63.61 8.93 11.57
C GLU A 78 -64.83 9.52 10.82
N GLY A 79 -64.96 9.22 9.52
CA GLY A 79 -66.19 9.35 8.74
C GLY A 79 -66.46 10.71 8.08
N TYR A 80 -65.70 11.75 8.42
CA TYR A 80 -65.78 13.09 7.81
C TYR A 80 -64.40 13.75 7.80
N ASP A 81 -64.09 14.48 6.73
CA ASP A 81 -62.86 15.26 6.54
C ASP A 81 -62.84 16.47 7.50
N PHE A 82 -62.75 16.22 8.81
CA PHE A 82 -62.80 17.24 9.86
C PHE A 82 -61.45 17.87 10.14
N LYS A 83 -60.37 17.11 9.99
CA LYS A 83 -59.01 17.59 10.19
C LYS A 83 -58.05 16.92 9.21
N ARG A 84 -56.97 17.64 8.87
CA ARG A 84 -55.86 17.12 8.07
C ARG A 84 -54.54 17.38 8.77
N THR A 85 -53.71 16.35 8.88
CA THR A 85 -52.31 16.48 9.30
C THR A 85 -51.47 16.70 8.05
N VAL A 86 -50.76 17.81 8.00
CA VAL A 86 -49.99 18.24 6.82
C VAL A 86 -48.52 18.29 7.17
N SER A 87 -47.70 17.68 6.31
CA SER A 87 -46.25 17.79 6.32
C SER A 87 -45.76 18.27 4.97
N ALA A 88 -45.08 19.42 4.96
CA ALA A 88 -44.58 20.06 3.75
C ALA A 88 -43.07 20.33 3.85
N THR A 89 -42.31 19.81 2.88
CA THR A 89 -40.85 19.96 2.83
C THR A 89 -40.45 21.08 1.89
N HIS A 90 -39.37 21.81 2.19
CA HIS A 90 -38.91 22.91 1.34
C HIS A 90 -38.62 22.41 -0.09
N ILE A 91 -38.98 23.21 -1.10
CA ILE A 91 -38.87 22.80 -2.51
C ILE A 91 -37.43 22.58 -3.00
N TRP A 92 -36.43 22.96 -2.21
CA TRP A 92 -35.03 22.69 -2.56
C TRP A 92 -34.75 21.17 -2.61
N PHE A 93 -35.42 20.37 -1.78
CA PHE A 93 -35.35 18.91 -1.80
C PHE A 93 -35.94 18.28 -3.08
N ASP A 94 -36.69 19.03 -3.89
CA ASP A 94 -37.15 18.55 -5.19
C ASP A 94 -35.98 18.42 -6.19
N CYS A 95 -34.76 18.86 -5.85
CA CYS A 95 -33.56 18.58 -6.64
C CYS A 95 -33.29 17.08 -6.78
N GLN A 96 -33.88 16.22 -5.93
CA GLN A 96 -33.89 14.77 -6.11
C GLN A 96 -34.48 14.32 -7.45
N TYR A 97 -35.33 15.14 -8.07
CA TYR A 97 -35.93 14.85 -9.38
C TYR A 97 -35.07 15.33 -10.55
N VAL A 98 -33.99 16.11 -10.30
CA VAL A 98 -32.93 16.31 -11.29
C VAL A 98 -32.10 15.04 -11.30
N TYR A 99 -31.98 14.36 -12.44
CA TYR A 99 -31.28 13.08 -12.52
C TYR A 99 -30.27 13.07 -13.66
N GLN A 100 -29.05 12.66 -13.35
CA GLN A 100 -27.96 12.50 -14.32
C GLN A 100 -27.73 11.01 -14.56
N TYR A 101 -28.03 10.55 -15.79
CA TYR A 101 -27.85 9.15 -16.18
C TYR A 101 -26.45 8.85 -16.69
N ASP A 102 -25.73 9.87 -17.18
CA ASP A 102 -24.37 9.68 -17.64
C ASP A 102 -23.38 9.58 -16.48
N LYS A 103 -22.20 9.04 -16.80
CA LYS A 103 -21.03 9.03 -15.91
C LYS A 103 -19.87 9.78 -16.53
N ILE A 104 -19.16 10.50 -15.68
CA ILE A 104 -17.78 10.89 -15.94
C ILE A 104 -16.93 9.64 -15.83
N LYS A 105 -16.61 9.03 -16.98
CA LYS A 105 -15.81 7.80 -17.02
C LYS A 105 -14.37 8.01 -16.56
N GLY A 106 -13.84 7.02 -15.87
CA GLY A 106 -12.48 6.98 -15.37
C GLY A 106 -12.26 7.84 -14.13
N THR A 107 -11.02 7.81 -13.64
CA THR A 107 -10.61 8.55 -12.44
C THR A 107 -10.29 10.01 -12.80
N LYS A 108 -10.99 10.97 -12.19
CA LYS A 108 -10.79 12.40 -12.41
C LYS A 108 -10.77 13.20 -11.11
N LYS A 109 -9.97 14.28 -11.09
CA LYS A 109 -9.99 15.27 -10.01
C LYS A 109 -11.08 16.32 -10.28
N LEU A 110 -12.14 16.30 -9.47
CA LEU A 110 -13.34 17.14 -9.61
C LEU A 110 -13.52 18.01 -8.36
N SER A 111 -13.94 19.26 -8.57
CA SER A 111 -14.39 20.19 -7.52
C SER A 111 -15.90 20.07 -7.31
N ALA A 112 -16.43 20.64 -6.21
CA ALA A 112 -17.88 20.73 -6.00
C ALA A 112 -18.59 21.44 -7.17
N ASN A 113 -17.94 22.45 -7.77
CA ASN A 113 -18.42 23.12 -8.97
C ASN A 113 -18.56 22.16 -10.17
N ASP A 114 -17.58 21.28 -10.35
CA ASP A 114 -17.59 20.30 -11.44
C ASP A 114 -18.71 19.27 -11.24
N LEU A 115 -18.93 18.80 -10.01
CA LEU A 115 -20.02 17.87 -9.69
C LEU A 115 -21.39 18.52 -9.94
N MET A 116 -21.60 19.72 -9.39
CA MET A 116 -22.85 20.45 -9.56
C MET A 116 -23.13 20.78 -11.02
N SER A 117 -22.12 21.22 -11.79
CA SER A 117 -22.30 21.49 -13.22
C SER A 117 -22.60 20.22 -14.01
N PHE A 118 -21.92 19.11 -13.69
CA PHE A 118 -22.19 17.84 -14.35
C PHE A 118 -23.63 17.35 -14.12
N VAL A 119 -24.13 17.44 -12.88
CA VAL A 119 -25.48 16.93 -12.55
C VAL A 119 -26.59 17.92 -12.91
N PHE A 120 -26.41 19.22 -12.68
CA PHE A 120 -27.47 20.21 -12.91
C PHE A 120 -27.43 20.84 -14.31
N ASP A 121 -26.27 20.98 -14.95
CA ASP A 121 -26.19 21.66 -16.26
C ASP A 121 -26.01 20.70 -17.44
N GLN A 122 -25.31 19.58 -17.23
CA GLN A 122 -24.94 18.62 -18.29
C GLN A 122 -25.83 17.37 -18.31
N ASN A 123 -27.10 17.48 -17.92
CA ASN A 123 -28.05 16.36 -17.93
C ASN A 123 -29.11 16.54 -19.04
N GLU A 124 -29.57 15.43 -19.61
CA GLU A 124 -30.53 15.43 -20.73
C GLU A 124 -31.96 15.79 -20.33
N LEU A 125 -32.35 15.57 -19.07
CA LEU A 125 -33.70 15.84 -18.57
C LEU A 125 -33.94 17.31 -18.21
N GLY A 126 -32.87 18.11 -18.20
CA GLY A 126 -32.88 19.49 -17.72
C GLY A 126 -32.85 19.60 -16.19
N ASN A 127 -32.64 20.83 -15.72
CA ASN A 127 -32.40 21.12 -14.31
C ASN A 127 -33.67 21.36 -13.48
N HIS A 128 -34.87 21.04 -13.99
CA HIS A 128 -36.15 21.30 -13.31
C HIS A 128 -36.34 22.75 -12.78
N GLY A 129 -35.69 23.74 -13.41
CA GLY A 129 -35.72 25.15 -13.01
C GLY A 129 -34.86 25.48 -11.79
N PHE A 130 -33.94 24.60 -11.41
CA PHE A 130 -32.95 24.86 -10.38
C PHE A 130 -31.83 25.76 -10.89
N THR A 131 -31.34 26.61 -10.01
CA THR A 131 -30.10 27.38 -10.20
C THR A 131 -29.19 27.07 -9.03
N TRP A 132 -27.89 27.12 -9.26
CA TRP A 132 -26.94 26.74 -8.22
C TRP A 132 -25.68 27.61 -8.26
N LYS A 133 -25.00 27.69 -7.12
CA LYS A 133 -23.70 28.33 -6.97
C LYS A 133 -22.92 27.69 -5.83
N VAL A 134 -21.63 27.45 -6.02
CA VAL A 134 -20.71 27.21 -4.90
C VAL A 134 -19.99 28.51 -4.55
N SER A 135 -19.92 28.83 -3.27
CA SER A 135 -19.18 29.98 -2.75
C SER A 135 -17.70 29.63 -2.58
N GLY A 136 -16.82 30.54 -2.99
CA GLY A 136 -15.37 30.34 -2.90
C GLY A 136 -14.83 29.32 -3.90
N THR A 137 -13.63 28.83 -3.63
CA THR A 137 -12.96 27.77 -4.40
C THR A 137 -12.84 26.55 -3.51
N THR A 138 -13.35 25.41 -3.97
CA THR A 138 -13.15 24.12 -3.28
C THR A 138 -11.94 23.41 -3.85
N ASP A 139 -11.22 22.67 -3.01
CA ASP A 139 -10.20 21.74 -3.48
C ASP A 139 -10.80 20.71 -4.45
N LYS A 140 -9.95 20.14 -5.31
CA LYS A 140 -10.36 19.06 -6.20
C LYS A 140 -10.08 17.72 -5.52
N LEU A 141 -11.07 16.84 -5.52
CA LEU A 141 -10.98 15.49 -4.97
C LEU A 141 -11.07 14.47 -6.10
N THR A 142 -10.51 13.30 -5.88
CA THR A 142 -10.49 12.22 -6.87
C THR A 142 -11.79 11.43 -6.82
N PHE A 143 -12.43 11.24 -7.97
CA PHE A 143 -13.62 10.42 -8.15
C PHE A 143 -13.43 9.49 -9.35
N THR A 144 -13.89 8.24 -9.27
CA THR A 144 -13.98 7.32 -10.41
C THR A 144 -15.43 7.10 -10.82
N ASP A 145 -15.70 7.14 -12.12
CA ASP A 145 -17.00 6.80 -12.70
C ASP A 145 -18.18 7.56 -12.06
N TYR A 146 -17.99 8.85 -11.74
CA TYR A 146 -18.97 9.67 -11.06
C TYR A 146 -20.19 9.97 -11.95
N GLY A 147 -21.39 9.61 -11.50
CA GLY A 147 -22.65 9.84 -12.21
C GLY A 147 -23.73 8.86 -11.80
N GLU A 148 -24.79 8.70 -12.61
CA GLU A 148 -25.98 7.88 -12.28
C GLU A 148 -26.62 8.25 -10.93
N LYS A 149 -26.76 9.56 -10.68
CA LYS A 149 -27.19 10.10 -9.39
C LYS A 149 -28.22 11.22 -9.56
N SER A 150 -29.04 11.39 -8.52
CA SER A 150 -29.93 12.53 -8.39
C SER A 150 -29.19 13.80 -7.98
N GLY A 151 -29.81 14.96 -8.20
CA GLY A 151 -29.32 16.25 -7.74
C GLY A 151 -29.20 16.32 -6.21
N LEU A 152 -30.07 15.63 -5.48
CA LEU A 152 -29.98 15.53 -4.02
C LEU A 152 -28.75 14.73 -3.58
N GLU A 153 -28.48 13.58 -4.21
CA GLU A 153 -27.26 12.81 -3.96
C GLU A 153 -26.00 13.60 -4.32
N CYS A 154 -26.03 14.38 -5.40
CA CYS A 154 -24.92 15.25 -5.77
C CYS A 154 -24.67 16.36 -4.73
N VAL A 155 -25.73 17.00 -4.23
CA VAL A 155 -25.63 18.01 -3.16
C VAL A 155 -25.08 17.37 -1.88
N ASN A 156 -25.53 16.16 -1.53
CA ASN A 156 -25.01 15.42 -0.37
C ASN A 156 -23.53 15.03 -0.54
N ASP A 157 -23.11 14.57 -1.73
CA ASP A 157 -21.70 14.35 -2.03
C ASP A 157 -20.89 15.64 -1.84
N CYS A 158 -21.43 16.79 -2.26
CA CYS A 158 -20.77 18.08 -2.08
C CYS A 158 -20.63 18.46 -0.60
N ILE A 159 -21.67 18.23 0.20
CA ILE A 159 -21.68 18.45 1.64
C ILE A 159 -20.63 17.57 2.33
N GLU A 160 -20.67 16.26 2.07
CA GLU A 160 -19.85 15.26 2.75
C GLU A 160 -18.38 15.31 2.35
N LYS A 161 -18.09 15.50 1.06
CA LYS A 161 -16.72 15.43 0.55
C LYS A 161 -15.98 16.76 0.63
N PHE A 162 -16.68 17.89 0.51
CA PHE A 162 -16.06 19.22 0.50
C PHE A 162 -16.41 20.08 1.73
N ASN A 163 -17.09 19.51 2.73
CA ASN A 163 -17.47 20.19 3.98
C ASN A 163 -18.28 21.49 3.72
N LEU A 164 -19.32 21.37 2.90
CA LEU A 164 -20.19 22.47 2.49
C LEU A 164 -21.53 22.44 3.22
N VAL A 165 -22.17 23.60 3.29
CA VAL A 165 -23.53 23.81 3.81
C VAL A 165 -24.42 24.28 2.69
N VAL A 166 -25.61 23.67 2.58
CA VAL A 166 -26.63 24.11 1.63
C VAL A 166 -27.48 25.23 2.24
N VAL A 167 -27.54 26.35 1.52
CA VAL A 167 -28.46 27.46 1.78
C VAL A 167 -29.31 27.63 0.52
N ALA A 168 -30.62 27.45 0.67
CA ALA A 168 -31.54 27.50 -0.46
C ALA A 168 -32.51 28.68 -0.35
N ASP A 169 -32.69 29.39 -1.46
CA ASP A 169 -33.83 30.29 -1.68
C ASP A 169 -34.70 29.66 -2.78
N ASN A 170 -35.78 29.01 -2.37
CA ASN A 170 -36.64 28.23 -3.26
C ASN A 170 -35.82 27.19 -4.07
N LYS A 171 -35.69 27.37 -5.39
CA LYS A 171 -34.90 26.51 -6.29
C LYS A 171 -33.48 27.05 -6.57
N ASN A 172 -33.05 28.08 -5.86
CA ASN A 172 -31.70 28.61 -5.94
C ASN A 172 -30.85 28.03 -4.80
N ILE A 173 -29.96 27.10 -5.13
CA ILE A 173 -29.12 26.35 -4.19
C ILE A 173 -27.76 27.04 -4.11
N THR A 174 -27.38 27.51 -2.93
CA THR A 174 -26.02 28.01 -2.67
C THR A 174 -25.31 27.05 -1.73
N LEU A 175 -24.15 26.53 -2.16
CA LEU A 175 -23.26 25.72 -1.34
C LEU A 175 -22.15 26.60 -0.78
N ILE A 176 -22.00 26.66 0.54
CA ILE A 176 -21.06 27.55 1.22
C ILE A 176 -20.13 26.71 2.10
N PRO A 177 -18.80 26.93 2.07
CA PRO A 177 -17.89 26.29 3.02
C PRO A 177 -18.34 26.53 4.46
N MET A 178 -18.30 25.49 5.30
CA MET A 178 -18.79 25.56 6.68
C MET A 178 -18.27 26.78 7.45
N ASN A 179 -16.97 27.06 7.34
CA ASN A 179 -16.31 28.18 8.02
C ASN A 179 -16.80 29.56 7.55
N ASP A 180 -17.22 29.68 6.29
CA ASP A 180 -17.72 30.94 5.71
C ASP A 180 -19.21 31.16 6.00
N TRP A 181 -19.95 30.07 6.20
CA TRP A 181 -21.35 30.09 6.59
C TRP A 181 -21.53 30.49 8.06
N GLN A 182 -20.61 30.05 8.92
CA GLN A 182 -20.57 30.41 10.33
C GLN A 182 -20.18 31.87 10.54
N HIS A 183 -20.97 32.61 11.32
CA HIS A 183 -20.66 33.99 11.62
C HIS A 183 -21.04 34.37 13.06
N LYS A 184 -20.14 35.08 13.74
CA LYS A 184 -20.33 35.54 15.12
C LYS A 184 -21.42 36.59 15.20
N VAL A 185 -22.40 36.35 16.06
CA VAL A 185 -23.47 37.30 16.37
C VAL A 185 -23.35 37.78 17.81
N ASN A 186 -23.80 39.01 18.08
CA ASN A 186 -23.82 39.56 19.42
C ASN A 186 -25.09 39.10 20.18
N LYS A 187 -25.24 37.79 20.35
CA LYS A 187 -26.35 37.13 21.06
C LYS A 187 -25.77 36.12 22.05
N SER A 188 -26.54 35.76 23.09
CA SER A 188 -26.07 34.77 24.07
C SER A 188 -27.16 33.85 24.61
N PHE A 189 -26.81 32.58 24.79
CA PHE A 189 -27.58 31.63 25.59
C PHE A 189 -27.07 31.65 27.02
N ARG A 190 -27.95 31.90 27.99
CA ARG A 190 -27.62 31.96 29.42
C ARG A 190 -28.58 31.09 30.21
N TYR A 191 -28.02 30.08 30.87
CA TYR A 191 -28.78 29.15 31.71
C TYR A 191 -29.62 29.89 32.77
N ILE A 192 -30.84 29.40 33.02
CA ILE A 192 -31.88 29.97 33.91
C ILE A 192 -32.45 31.34 33.47
N ASN A 193 -31.75 32.12 32.66
CA ASN A 193 -32.24 33.43 32.20
C ASN A 193 -33.15 33.32 30.98
N ASN A 194 -32.59 32.86 29.85
CA ASN A 194 -33.30 32.80 28.57
C ASN A 194 -33.38 31.38 27.98
N THR A 195 -32.72 30.40 28.61
CA THR A 195 -32.80 28.99 28.25
C THR A 195 -33.38 28.15 29.39
N PRO A 196 -34.68 27.82 29.36
CA PRO A 196 -35.33 27.05 30.43
C PRO A 196 -34.91 25.57 30.51
N THR A 197 -34.39 24.99 29.43
CA THR A 197 -33.77 23.65 29.46
C THR A 197 -32.41 23.67 28.77
N PHE A 198 -31.47 22.90 29.31
CA PHE A 198 -30.18 22.62 28.69
C PHE A 198 -29.89 21.13 28.85
N THR A 199 -29.53 20.47 27.77
CA THR A 199 -29.11 19.07 27.77
C THR A 199 -27.93 18.93 26.83
N ALA A 200 -26.78 18.55 27.39
CA ALA A 200 -25.58 18.18 26.64
C ALA A 200 -25.40 16.66 26.77
N ASN A 201 -25.36 15.98 25.64
CA ASN A 201 -25.06 14.55 25.58
C ASN A 201 -23.75 14.36 24.82
N ILE A 202 -22.75 13.77 25.47
CA ILE A 202 -21.52 13.34 24.79
C ILE A 202 -21.69 11.88 24.38
N ASP A 203 -21.73 11.61 23.09
CA ASP A 203 -21.69 10.26 22.55
C ASP A 203 -20.26 9.91 22.10
N THR A 204 -19.67 8.92 22.78
CA THR A 204 -18.33 8.36 22.46
C THR A 204 -18.42 7.00 21.79
N THR A 205 -19.62 6.53 21.44
CA THR A 205 -19.88 5.18 20.94
C THR A 205 -19.22 4.95 19.59
N GLU A 206 -19.21 5.98 18.74
CA GLU A 206 -18.71 5.89 17.36
C GLU A 206 -17.25 6.33 17.20
N ILE A 207 -16.53 6.65 18.29
CA ILE A 207 -15.14 7.10 18.19
C ILE A 207 -14.27 5.98 17.60
N GLN A 208 -13.58 6.31 16.51
CA GLN A 208 -12.63 5.46 15.81
C GLN A 208 -11.39 6.29 15.48
N ASN A 209 -10.24 5.90 16.03
CA ASN A 209 -8.98 6.64 15.89
C ASN A 209 -7.84 5.80 15.32
N ILE A 210 -8.12 4.55 14.95
CA ILE A 210 -7.23 3.67 14.23
C ILE A 210 -8.03 3.00 13.12
N ALA A 211 -7.56 3.08 11.87
CA ALA A 211 -8.13 2.28 10.79
C ALA A 211 -7.04 1.78 9.84
N ARG A 212 -7.28 0.60 9.26
CA ARG A 212 -6.48 0.09 8.15
C ARG A 212 -7.02 0.68 6.85
N VAL A 213 -6.15 1.20 6.01
CA VAL A 213 -6.55 1.84 4.76
C VAL A 213 -6.17 1.02 3.53
N TYR A 214 -7.06 1.02 2.53
CA TYR A 214 -6.85 0.40 1.23
C TYR A 214 -7.06 1.46 0.14
N GLY A 215 -6.05 1.66 -0.71
CA GLY A 215 -6.14 2.51 -1.89
C GLY A 215 -6.75 1.80 -3.08
N LYS A 216 -6.49 2.33 -4.27
CA LYS A 216 -6.79 1.68 -5.55
C LYS A 216 -6.33 0.24 -5.58
N ALA A 217 -7.30 -0.67 -5.54
CA ALA A 217 -7.08 -2.08 -5.80
C ALA A 217 -6.72 -2.22 -7.28
N ASN A 218 -5.52 -2.73 -7.56
CA ASN A 218 -5.06 -2.90 -8.92
C ASN A 218 -6.02 -3.80 -9.72
N ALA A 219 -6.20 -3.49 -11.01
CA ALA A 219 -6.51 -4.50 -12.00
C ALA A 219 -5.54 -5.69 -11.82
N PRO A 220 -5.92 -6.94 -12.13
CA PRO A 220 -5.06 -8.11 -11.97
C PRO A 220 -3.67 -7.85 -12.56
N VAL A 221 -2.71 -7.44 -11.71
CA VAL A 221 -1.36 -7.13 -12.17
C VAL A 221 -0.71 -8.48 -12.39
N THR A 222 -0.46 -8.79 -13.65
CA THR A 222 0.34 -9.97 -13.98
C THR A 222 1.76 -9.66 -13.56
N SER A 223 2.18 -10.17 -12.40
CA SER A 223 3.59 -10.11 -12.02
C SER A 223 4.32 -11.21 -12.81
N PRO A 224 5.38 -10.89 -13.57
CA PRO A 224 6.23 -11.92 -14.15
C PRO A 224 6.91 -12.70 -13.01
N ILE A 225 6.94 -14.02 -13.11
CA ILE A 225 7.46 -14.93 -12.05
C ILE A 225 8.72 -15.70 -12.49
N GLY A 226 9.34 -15.29 -13.59
CA GLY A 226 10.26 -16.14 -14.34
C GLY A 226 9.53 -17.32 -15.03
N THR A 227 10.27 -18.22 -15.69
CA THR A 227 9.68 -19.45 -16.26
C THR A 227 9.54 -20.48 -15.14
N ALA A 228 8.47 -20.39 -14.34
CA ALA A 228 8.18 -21.34 -13.28
C ALA A 228 7.62 -22.65 -13.86
N ILE A 229 7.88 -23.78 -13.20
CA ILE A 229 7.37 -25.11 -13.59
C ILE A 229 6.77 -25.75 -12.35
N GLY A 230 5.44 -25.87 -12.32
CA GLY A 230 4.69 -26.47 -11.21
C GLY A 230 4.08 -27.82 -11.58
N THR A 231 3.99 -28.74 -10.61
CA THR A 231 3.26 -30.01 -10.75
C THR A 231 1.85 -29.85 -10.18
N ILE A 232 0.83 -30.27 -10.94
CA ILE A 232 -0.57 -30.24 -10.47
C ILE A 232 -0.78 -31.33 -9.41
N ASN A 233 -1.28 -30.93 -8.24
CA ASN A 233 -1.56 -31.80 -7.11
C ASN A 233 -2.97 -31.55 -6.57
N THR A 234 -3.91 -32.44 -6.87
CA THR A 234 -5.33 -32.30 -6.48
C THR A 234 -6.00 -33.65 -6.27
N MET A 235 -7.04 -33.66 -5.43
CA MET A 235 -7.92 -34.81 -5.18
C MET A 235 -9.21 -34.77 -6.03
N GLU A 236 -9.38 -33.74 -6.86
CA GLU A 236 -10.57 -33.59 -7.71
C GLU A 236 -10.57 -34.60 -8.86
N THR A 237 -11.72 -35.21 -9.13
CA THR A 237 -11.90 -36.29 -10.11
C THR A 237 -11.57 -35.86 -11.54
N ASN A 238 -11.65 -34.57 -11.83
CA ASN A 238 -11.43 -34.00 -13.16
C ASN A 238 -10.12 -33.18 -13.26
N GLY A 239 -9.26 -33.18 -12.25
CA GLY A 239 -8.03 -32.35 -12.23
C GLY A 239 -8.28 -30.89 -11.84
N ALA A 240 -7.25 -30.04 -11.97
CA ALA A 240 -7.30 -28.64 -11.55
C ALA A 240 -7.99 -27.75 -12.59
N PRO A 241 -9.00 -26.94 -12.23
CA PRO A 241 -9.69 -26.05 -13.16
C PRO A 241 -8.81 -24.88 -13.60
N VAL A 242 -8.82 -24.60 -14.90
CA VAL A 242 -8.24 -23.39 -15.52
C VAL A 242 -9.38 -22.41 -15.81
N VAL A 243 -9.25 -21.17 -15.37
CA VAL A 243 -10.25 -20.10 -15.58
C VAL A 243 -9.74 -19.05 -16.56
N ASP A 244 -10.67 -18.37 -17.24
CA ASP A 244 -10.37 -17.24 -18.12
C ASP A 244 -10.18 -15.92 -17.35
N ASP A 245 -10.95 -15.72 -16.28
CA ASP A 245 -10.92 -14.53 -15.42
C ASP A 245 -10.77 -14.91 -13.93
N PRO A 246 -9.60 -14.69 -13.31
CA PRO A 246 -9.37 -14.92 -11.87
C PRO A 246 -10.30 -14.13 -10.93
N ASN A 247 -10.86 -12.99 -11.35
CA ASN A 247 -11.83 -12.23 -10.55
C ASN A 247 -13.24 -12.84 -10.60
N LYS A 248 -13.52 -13.65 -11.62
CA LYS A 248 -14.80 -14.37 -11.84
C LYS A 248 -14.53 -15.85 -12.12
N PRO A 249 -14.06 -16.63 -11.13
CA PRO A 249 -13.58 -18.01 -11.33
C PRO A 249 -14.69 -19.04 -11.62
N THR A 250 -15.86 -18.60 -12.12
CA THR A 250 -17.03 -19.43 -12.40
C THR A 250 -16.95 -20.15 -13.76
N ASN A 251 -16.08 -19.71 -14.66
CA ASN A 251 -15.92 -20.28 -16.00
C ASN A 251 -14.63 -21.10 -16.11
N ALA A 252 -14.73 -22.43 -15.99
CA ALA A 252 -13.61 -23.32 -16.27
C ALA A 252 -13.47 -23.54 -17.78
N VAL A 253 -12.34 -23.13 -18.38
CA VAL A 253 -12.06 -23.28 -19.82
C VAL A 253 -11.40 -24.62 -20.16
N GLN A 254 -10.71 -25.24 -19.20
CA GLN A 254 -10.13 -26.59 -19.30
C GLN A 254 -9.74 -27.10 -17.91
N ASN A 255 -9.40 -28.39 -17.79
CA ASN A 255 -8.86 -28.94 -16.55
C ASN A 255 -7.50 -29.62 -16.77
N LEU A 256 -6.59 -29.43 -15.83
CA LEU A 256 -5.24 -30.01 -15.84
C LEU A 256 -5.20 -31.30 -15.02
N PRO A 257 -4.82 -32.46 -15.60
CA PRO A 257 -4.79 -33.72 -14.87
C PRO A 257 -3.79 -33.72 -13.70
N ASN A 258 -4.14 -34.42 -12.61
CA ASN A 258 -3.26 -34.60 -11.46
C ASN A 258 -1.92 -35.26 -11.87
N GLY A 259 -0.80 -34.73 -11.35
CA GLY A 259 0.56 -35.19 -11.65
C GLY A 259 1.18 -34.64 -12.93
N THR A 260 0.48 -33.79 -13.70
CA THR A 260 1.05 -33.14 -14.90
C THR A 260 1.87 -31.91 -14.53
N LYS A 261 2.92 -31.62 -15.32
CA LYS A 261 3.81 -30.46 -15.14
C LYS A 261 3.44 -29.34 -16.12
N TRP A 262 3.42 -28.11 -15.64
CA TRP A 262 3.03 -26.95 -16.42
C TRP A 262 3.99 -25.79 -16.24
N VAL A 263 4.33 -25.15 -17.36
CA VAL A 263 5.11 -23.92 -17.39
C VAL A 263 4.18 -22.74 -17.09
N MET A 264 4.65 -21.84 -16.24
CA MET A 264 3.95 -20.64 -15.82
C MET A 264 4.88 -19.45 -15.95
N ASP A 265 4.36 -18.36 -16.49
CA ASP A 265 5.15 -17.17 -16.83
C ASP A 265 4.66 -15.90 -16.11
N SER A 266 3.50 -15.97 -15.46
CA SER A 266 2.94 -14.85 -14.72
C SER A 266 2.07 -15.35 -13.57
N LYS A 267 1.95 -14.52 -12.53
CA LYS A 267 0.97 -14.71 -11.46
C LYS A 267 0.09 -13.49 -11.29
N VAL A 268 -1.05 -13.69 -10.66
CA VAL A 268 -1.95 -12.61 -10.26
C VAL A 268 -2.66 -12.93 -8.94
N VAL A 269 -2.93 -11.90 -8.14
CA VAL A 269 -3.73 -12.04 -6.91
C VAL A 269 -5.13 -11.48 -7.19
N ALA A 270 -6.14 -12.34 -7.11
CA ALA A 270 -7.54 -11.99 -7.33
C ALA A 270 -8.40 -12.53 -6.18
N ASN A 271 -9.27 -11.70 -5.61
CA ASN A 271 -10.10 -12.04 -4.44
C ASN A 271 -9.31 -12.60 -3.24
N GLY A 272 -8.04 -12.20 -3.07
CA GLY A 272 -7.17 -12.68 -1.99
C GLY A 272 -6.52 -14.05 -2.25
N GLU A 273 -6.69 -14.63 -3.44
CA GLU A 273 -6.08 -15.89 -3.85
C GLU A 273 -5.05 -15.66 -4.97
N THR A 274 -3.96 -16.43 -4.98
CA THR A 274 -2.93 -16.39 -6.04
C THR A 274 -3.32 -17.32 -7.20
N TRP A 275 -3.15 -16.83 -8.42
CA TRP A 275 -3.40 -17.56 -9.66
C TRP A 275 -2.17 -17.50 -10.56
N TYR A 276 -1.82 -18.61 -11.21
CA TYR A 276 -0.70 -18.75 -12.13
C TYR A 276 -1.17 -18.92 -13.58
N ARG A 277 -0.56 -18.19 -14.51
CA ARG A 277 -0.87 -18.27 -15.93
C ARG A 277 -0.23 -19.51 -16.52
N VAL A 278 -1.05 -20.41 -17.08
CA VAL A 278 -0.60 -21.66 -17.73
C VAL A 278 -0.83 -21.65 -19.25
N SER A 279 -1.52 -20.64 -19.76
CA SER A 279 -1.77 -20.39 -21.19
C SER A 279 -2.20 -18.94 -21.43
N THR A 280 -2.27 -18.49 -22.69
CA THR A 280 -2.52 -17.09 -23.10
C THR A 280 -3.67 -16.39 -22.36
N ASN A 281 -4.73 -17.12 -21.98
CA ASN A 281 -5.85 -16.61 -21.17
C ASN A 281 -6.34 -17.67 -20.17
N GLY A 282 -5.44 -18.48 -19.61
CA GLY A 282 -5.82 -19.56 -18.71
C GLY A 282 -5.03 -19.51 -17.41
N TRP A 283 -5.75 -19.43 -16.31
CA TRP A 283 -5.22 -19.26 -14.96
C TRP A 283 -5.60 -20.43 -14.05
N VAL A 284 -4.64 -20.91 -13.27
CA VAL A 284 -4.84 -21.98 -12.28
C VAL A 284 -4.53 -21.45 -10.90
N ASN A 285 -5.41 -21.73 -9.95
CA ASN A 285 -5.24 -21.31 -8.57
C ASN A 285 -4.04 -22.02 -7.92
N GLU A 286 -3.24 -21.29 -7.15
CA GLU A 286 -2.05 -21.78 -6.44
C GLU A 286 -2.32 -23.03 -5.60
N LYS A 287 -3.52 -23.16 -5.02
CA LYS A 287 -3.89 -24.33 -4.19
C LYS A 287 -3.80 -25.68 -4.89
N TYR A 288 -3.78 -25.70 -6.23
CA TYR A 288 -3.71 -26.92 -7.03
C TYR A 288 -2.29 -27.25 -7.52
N ILE A 289 -1.28 -26.46 -7.15
CA ILE A 289 0.07 -26.53 -7.68
C ILE A 289 1.06 -26.78 -6.53
N VAL A 290 2.03 -27.66 -6.75
CA VAL A 290 3.21 -27.81 -5.90
C VAL A 290 4.47 -27.58 -6.72
N PHE A 291 5.52 -27.09 -6.06
CA PHE A 291 6.81 -26.76 -6.67
C PHE A 291 7.98 -27.53 -6.03
N ASP A 292 7.70 -28.71 -5.47
CA ASP A 292 8.64 -29.51 -4.69
C ASP A 292 8.99 -30.85 -5.37
N LYS A 293 8.55 -31.09 -6.61
CA LYS A 293 8.84 -32.32 -7.35
C LYS A 293 10.07 -32.17 -8.24
N ASN A 294 10.70 -33.29 -8.56
CA ASN A 294 11.88 -33.34 -9.42
C ASN A 294 11.61 -32.66 -10.78
N GLY A 295 12.39 -31.63 -11.12
CA GLY A 295 12.21 -30.80 -12.32
C GLY A 295 11.10 -29.75 -12.24
N ASP A 296 10.62 -29.42 -11.04
CA ASP A 296 9.84 -28.21 -10.79
C ASP A 296 10.79 -27.00 -10.64
N VAL A 297 10.30 -25.82 -10.98
CA VAL A 297 10.99 -24.53 -10.83
C VAL A 297 10.05 -23.61 -10.07
N GLN A 298 10.48 -23.10 -8.92
CA GLN A 298 9.65 -22.24 -8.07
C GLN A 298 9.39 -20.87 -8.71
N PRO A 299 8.21 -20.26 -8.51
CA PRO A 299 7.93 -18.89 -8.90
C PRO A 299 8.75 -17.91 -8.06
N GLU A 300 9.43 -16.96 -8.71
CA GLU A 300 10.33 -16.03 -8.02
C GLU A 300 9.71 -14.61 -7.93
N ASN A 301 9.75 -13.98 -6.75
CA ASN A 301 9.22 -12.63 -6.48
C ASN A 301 10.36 -11.59 -6.42
N HIS A 302 11.03 -11.29 -7.52
CA HIS A 302 12.11 -10.29 -7.53
C HIS A 302 11.70 -9.05 -8.34
N ILE A 303 11.89 -7.86 -7.74
CA ILE A 303 11.61 -6.55 -8.36
C ILE A 303 12.87 -6.11 -9.12
N ILE A 304 12.73 -5.79 -10.41
CA ILE A 304 13.81 -5.19 -11.22
C ILE A 304 13.76 -3.67 -11.09
N THR A 305 14.82 -3.04 -10.58
CA THR A 305 14.93 -1.58 -10.53
C THR A 305 15.18 -1.04 -11.93
N GLN A 306 14.30 -0.16 -12.42
CA GLN A 306 14.46 0.48 -13.73
C GLN A 306 15.48 1.63 -13.60
N VAL A 307 16.57 1.51 -14.34
CA VAL A 307 17.66 2.50 -14.39
C VAL A 307 17.85 2.96 -15.82
N THR A 308 18.38 4.16 -16.03
CA THR A 308 18.94 4.54 -17.32
C THR A 308 20.44 4.71 -17.15
N GLY A 309 21.21 3.91 -17.88
CA GLY A 309 22.66 4.00 -17.91
C GLY A 309 23.22 3.60 -19.28
N GLN A 310 24.48 3.93 -19.51
CA GLN A 310 25.25 3.46 -20.64
C GLN A 310 26.67 3.20 -20.16
N GLY A 311 27.11 1.95 -20.22
CA GLY A 311 28.43 1.56 -19.73
C GLY A 311 29.25 0.87 -20.80
N THR A 312 30.57 0.98 -20.65
CA THR A 312 31.53 0.24 -21.48
C THR A 312 31.88 -1.08 -20.80
N ILE A 313 31.88 -2.18 -21.53
CA ILE A 313 32.29 -3.47 -20.96
C ILE A 313 33.78 -3.40 -20.59
N LYS A 314 34.07 -3.54 -19.28
CA LYS A 314 35.41 -3.84 -18.74
C LYS A 314 35.38 -5.28 -18.26
N THR A 315 36.45 -6.01 -18.39
CA THR A 315 36.54 -7.33 -17.75
C THR A 315 37.52 -7.21 -16.60
N SER A 316 37.00 -7.41 -15.37
CA SER A 316 37.71 -7.21 -14.11
C SER A 316 39.15 -7.76 -14.11
N THR A 317 40.12 -6.87 -13.93
CA THR A 317 41.40 -7.16 -13.25
C THR A 317 41.64 -6.22 -12.07
N ASP A 318 40.75 -5.26 -11.80
CA ASP A 318 41.00 -4.22 -10.78
C ASP A 318 40.39 -4.49 -9.39
N SER A 319 39.75 -5.65 -9.17
CA SER A 319 39.14 -6.00 -7.88
C SER A 319 39.88 -7.11 -7.10
N LEU A 320 41.13 -7.45 -7.43
CA LEU A 320 41.94 -8.40 -6.66
C LEU A 320 43.01 -7.74 -5.78
N LYS A 321 42.88 -6.44 -5.49
CA LYS A 321 43.62 -5.83 -4.38
C LYS A 321 42.75 -5.85 -3.13
N GLU A 322 43.18 -6.71 -2.20
CA GLU A 322 42.78 -6.78 -0.79
C GLU A 322 41.30 -6.52 -0.49
N ASP A 323 40.49 -7.58 -0.47
CA ASP A 323 39.25 -7.54 0.30
C ASP A 323 39.10 -8.80 1.14
N THR A 324 39.17 -8.60 2.45
CA THR A 324 38.97 -9.58 3.54
C THR A 324 37.49 -9.86 3.80
N SER A 325 36.65 -9.87 2.76
CA SER A 325 35.19 -9.95 2.90
C SER A 325 34.63 -11.35 2.64
N SER A 326 33.85 -11.83 3.62
CA SER A 326 32.91 -12.97 3.59
C SER A 326 32.42 -13.40 2.19
N GLY A 327 32.59 -14.68 1.84
CA GLY A 327 31.93 -15.33 0.70
C GLY A 327 32.83 -15.85 -0.43
N LYS A 328 34.12 -15.51 -0.47
CA LYS A 328 35.06 -15.96 -1.51
C LYS A 328 35.45 -17.44 -1.35
N VAL A 329 35.42 -18.20 -2.45
CA VAL A 329 35.99 -19.56 -2.51
C VAL A 329 37.51 -19.46 -2.73
N LEU A 330 38.28 -20.07 -1.84
CA LEU A 330 39.74 -20.09 -1.84
C LEU A 330 40.24 -21.54 -2.00
N PRO A 331 41.19 -21.82 -2.90
CA PRO A 331 41.80 -23.14 -2.99
C PRO A 331 42.65 -23.40 -1.75
N VAL A 332 42.62 -24.64 -1.24
CA VAL A 332 43.33 -25.03 -0.01
C VAL A 332 44.39 -26.13 -0.18
N GLY A 333 44.72 -26.46 -1.43
CA GLY A 333 45.60 -27.59 -1.76
C GLY A 333 44.88 -28.94 -1.62
N ASN A 334 45.61 -30.05 -1.74
CA ASN A 334 45.06 -31.41 -1.59
C ASN A 334 44.87 -31.77 -0.10
N ALA A 335 44.04 -31.02 0.61
CA ALA A 335 43.76 -31.26 2.02
C ALA A 335 42.92 -32.54 2.19
N ILE A 336 43.13 -33.24 3.29
CA ILE A 336 42.39 -34.47 3.62
C ILE A 336 41.90 -34.34 5.06
N GLY A 337 40.59 -34.22 5.22
CA GLY A 337 39.94 -34.08 6.51
C GLY A 337 39.12 -35.32 6.86
N THR A 338 39.01 -35.63 8.16
CA THR A 338 38.12 -36.68 8.67
C THR A 338 36.91 -36.08 9.35
N VAL A 339 35.72 -36.56 9.00
CA VAL A 339 34.47 -36.13 9.64
C VAL A 339 34.47 -36.55 11.11
N ASN A 340 34.20 -35.60 12.01
CA ASN A 340 34.08 -35.79 13.44
C ASN A 340 32.81 -35.09 13.95
N THR A 341 31.78 -35.87 14.29
CA THR A 341 30.50 -35.33 14.77
C THR A 341 29.78 -36.31 15.69
N MET A 342 28.99 -35.76 16.62
CA MET A 342 28.08 -36.51 17.50
C MET A 342 26.61 -36.41 17.05
N VAL A 343 26.33 -35.75 15.92
CA VAL A 343 24.98 -35.56 15.38
C VAL A 343 24.43 -36.88 14.83
N SER A 344 23.21 -37.24 15.24
CA SER A 344 22.49 -38.42 14.75
C SER A 344 22.17 -38.27 13.28
N GLY A 345 22.94 -38.93 12.40
CA GLY A 345 22.79 -38.87 10.94
C GLY A 345 24.07 -38.48 10.20
N GLY A 346 25.07 -37.92 10.88
CA GLY A 346 26.32 -37.46 10.28
C GLY A 346 26.44 -35.93 10.20
N ALA A 347 27.50 -35.44 9.56
CA ALA A 347 27.77 -34.01 9.41
C ALA A 347 26.96 -33.46 8.22
N PRO A 348 26.20 -32.36 8.38
CA PRO A 348 25.39 -31.80 7.30
C PRO A 348 26.26 -31.27 6.16
N VAL A 349 25.84 -31.55 4.94
CA VAL A 349 26.43 -31.06 3.69
C VAL A 349 25.47 -30.07 3.07
N LEU A 350 25.92 -28.83 2.90
CA LEU A 350 25.15 -27.73 2.37
C LEU A 350 25.44 -27.56 0.87
N SER A 351 24.42 -27.23 0.09
CA SER A 351 24.61 -26.79 -1.29
C SER A 351 25.09 -25.34 -1.38
N ASP A 352 24.73 -24.50 -0.40
CA ASP A 352 25.26 -23.14 -0.24
C ASP A 352 25.44 -22.77 1.24
N PRO A 353 26.67 -22.49 1.69
CA PRO A 353 26.96 -22.03 3.05
C PRO A 353 26.23 -20.76 3.50
N LEU A 354 25.73 -19.92 2.57
CA LEU A 354 24.92 -18.74 2.92
C LEU A 354 23.48 -19.08 3.31
N LYS A 355 23.03 -20.31 3.03
CA LYS A 355 21.67 -20.79 3.31
C LYS A 355 21.73 -21.97 4.28
N PRO A 356 21.55 -21.75 5.59
CA PRO A 356 21.65 -22.81 6.62
C PRO A 356 20.72 -24.00 6.38
N ASP A 357 19.58 -23.79 5.70
CA ASP A 357 18.58 -24.83 5.42
C ASP A 357 18.90 -25.66 4.15
N SER A 358 20.01 -25.38 3.45
CA SER A 358 20.34 -25.97 2.15
C SER A 358 20.99 -27.36 2.21
N ILE A 359 20.59 -28.18 3.19
CA ILE A 359 21.20 -29.48 3.46
C ILE A 359 20.85 -30.48 2.34
N VAL A 360 21.85 -30.91 1.59
CA VAL A 360 21.71 -31.86 0.47
C VAL A 360 22.15 -33.28 0.81
N ASN A 361 22.99 -33.46 1.83
CA ASN A 361 23.51 -34.76 2.23
C ASN A 361 24.02 -34.74 3.69
N HIS A 362 24.37 -35.90 4.23
CA HIS A 362 25.08 -36.04 5.51
C HIS A 362 26.29 -36.97 5.39
N LEU A 363 27.45 -36.54 5.90
CA LEU A 363 28.67 -37.35 5.92
C LEU A 363 28.76 -38.19 7.19
N VAL A 364 29.04 -39.49 7.03
CA VAL A 364 29.16 -40.43 8.15
C VAL A 364 30.36 -40.07 9.03
N ASN A 365 30.17 -40.08 10.36
CA ASN A 365 31.25 -39.86 11.32
C ASN A 365 32.41 -40.84 11.09
N GLY A 366 33.64 -40.33 11.04
CA GLY A 366 34.84 -41.11 10.77
C GLY A 366 35.22 -41.28 9.29
N SER A 367 34.39 -40.83 8.34
CA SER A 367 34.74 -40.84 6.91
C SER A 367 35.77 -39.77 6.55
N THR A 368 36.65 -40.06 5.60
CA THR A 368 37.73 -39.18 5.13
C THR A 368 37.39 -38.58 3.76
N TRP A 369 37.60 -37.28 3.59
CA TRP A 369 37.26 -36.54 2.37
C TRP A 369 38.42 -35.67 1.90
N ALA A 370 38.62 -35.65 0.58
CA ALA A 370 39.52 -34.72 -0.07
C ALA A 370 38.86 -33.34 -0.15
N ILE A 371 39.60 -32.30 0.19
CA ILE A 371 39.14 -30.93 0.27
C ILE A 371 40.07 -30.10 -0.60
N HIS A 372 39.51 -29.46 -1.63
CA HIS A 372 40.29 -28.70 -2.60
C HIS A 372 40.07 -27.19 -2.45
N ASN A 373 38.92 -26.80 -1.89
CA ASN A 373 38.51 -25.42 -1.71
C ASN A 373 37.90 -25.18 -0.31
N LYS A 374 37.97 -23.96 0.18
CA LYS A 374 37.24 -23.46 1.34
C LYS A 374 36.48 -22.18 1.01
N LYS A 375 35.46 -21.86 1.79
CA LYS A 375 34.68 -20.61 1.73
C LYS A 375 34.48 -20.11 3.17
N VAL A 376 34.68 -18.83 3.43
CA VAL A 376 34.38 -18.24 4.76
C VAL A 376 33.08 -17.45 4.66
N VAL A 377 32.08 -17.80 5.47
CA VAL A 377 30.77 -17.12 5.52
C VAL A 377 30.43 -16.85 6.97
N ASN A 378 30.14 -15.60 7.32
CA ASN A 378 29.80 -15.19 8.69
C ASN A 378 30.82 -15.69 9.73
N ASP A 379 32.12 -15.52 9.43
CA ASP A 379 33.25 -16.00 10.24
C ASP A 379 33.35 -17.54 10.42
N ILE A 380 32.50 -18.31 9.75
CA ILE A 380 32.55 -19.78 9.73
C ILE A 380 33.23 -20.23 8.44
N THR A 381 34.23 -21.10 8.56
CA THR A 381 34.89 -21.72 7.41
C THR A 381 34.10 -22.97 6.98
N TYR A 382 33.85 -23.10 5.68
CA TYR A 382 33.24 -24.26 5.05
C TYR A 382 34.23 -24.88 4.07
N TYR A 383 34.32 -26.21 4.05
CA TYR A 383 35.19 -26.99 3.18
C TYR A 383 34.38 -27.68 2.07
N GLU A 384 34.86 -27.58 0.83
CA GLU A 384 34.24 -28.27 -0.30
C GLU A 384 34.69 -29.73 -0.34
N VAL A 385 33.74 -30.65 -0.18
CA VAL A 385 33.99 -32.12 -0.16
C VAL A 385 33.58 -32.81 -1.47
N ALA A 386 32.75 -32.14 -2.28
CA ALA A 386 32.37 -32.50 -3.65
C ALA A 386 31.87 -31.24 -4.36
N THR A 387 31.70 -31.27 -5.68
CA THR A 387 31.25 -30.10 -6.46
C THR A 387 30.01 -29.46 -5.84
N ASN A 388 30.15 -28.20 -5.39
CA ASN A 388 29.09 -27.42 -4.73
C ASN A 388 28.51 -28.09 -3.46
N GLN A 389 29.31 -28.87 -2.75
CA GLN A 389 28.93 -29.52 -1.50
C GLN A 389 29.88 -29.10 -0.38
N TRP A 390 29.34 -28.37 0.59
CA TRP A 390 30.10 -27.67 1.60
C TRP A 390 29.80 -28.21 2.99
N VAL A 391 30.85 -28.45 3.76
CA VAL A 391 30.74 -28.91 5.15
C VAL A 391 31.41 -27.90 6.05
N ASP A 392 30.70 -27.51 7.11
CA ASP A 392 31.25 -26.62 8.13
C ASP A 392 32.53 -27.22 8.74
N SER A 393 33.56 -26.38 8.85
CA SER A 393 34.85 -26.71 9.45
C SER A 393 34.75 -27.36 10.82
N GLN A 394 33.71 -27.05 11.62
CA GLN A 394 33.50 -27.68 12.93
C GLN A 394 33.38 -29.21 12.87
N TYR A 395 32.93 -29.75 11.74
CA TYR A 395 32.73 -31.19 11.56
C TYR A 395 33.92 -31.89 10.91
N ILE A 396 34.96 -31.17 10.51
CA ILE A 396 36.13 -31.73 9.82
C ILE A 396 37.37 -31.56 10.70
N ASN A 397 37.97 -32.70 11.08
CA ASN A 397 39.20 -32.74 11.86
C ASN A 397 40.39 -33.17 10.97
N PHE A 398 41.53 -32.51 11.15
CA PHE A 398 42.77 -32.73 10.41
C PHE A 398 43.91 -33.35 11.26
N ASP A 399 43.62 -33.82 12.47
CA ASP A 399 44.63 -34.33 13.41
C ASP A 399 44.77 -35.87 13.42
N LYS A 400 44.08 -36.59 12.51
CA LYS A 400 44.22 -38.06 12.37
C LYS A 400 45.38 -38.44 11.45
N ASP A 401 45.99 -39.60 11.68
CA ASP A 401 47.02 -40.18 10.80
C ASP A 401 46.54 -40.24 9.34
N GLY A 402 47.31 -39.63 8.43
CA GLY A 402 46.97 -39.50 7.00
C GLY A 402 46.18 -38.24 6.62
N SER A 403 45.81 -37.39 7.58
CA SER A 403 45.17 -36.08 7.30
C SER A 403 46.19 -35.06 6.82
N VAL A 404 45.73 -34.13 5.97
CA VAL A 404 46.54 -33.02 5.45
C VAL A 404 45.79 -31.73 5.74
N LYS A 405 46.44 -30.77 6.43
CA LYS A 405 45.83 -29.49 6.81
C LYS A 405 45.68 -28.57 5.58
N PRO A 406 44.58 -27.82 5.48
CA PRO A 406 44.37 -26.84 4.42
C PRO A 406 45.30 -25.63 4.61
N GLU A 407 45.92 -25.16 3.53
CA GLU A 407 46.76 -23.96 3.49
C GLU A 407 46.15 -22.93 2.52
N ASP A 408 46.29 -21.64 2.81
CA ASP A 408 45.79 -20.59 1.92
C ASP A 408 46.68 -20.44 0.69
N HIS A 409 46.09 -20.60 -0.51
CA HIS A 409 46.81 -20.50 -1.77
C HIS A 409 46.14 -19.55 -2.75
N THR A 410 46.96 -18.96 -3.64
CA THR A 410 46.49 -18.08 -4.73
C THR A 410 46.81 -18.71 -6.08
N ILE A 411 45.82 -18.77 -6.97
CA ILE A 411 45.95 -19.22 -8.36
C ILE A 411 45.56 -18.06 -9.27
N ASN A 412 46.44 -17.68 -10.19
CA ASN A 412 46.20 -16.58 -11.13
C ASN A 412 45.77 -17.14 -12.49
N PRO A 413 44.61 -16.74 -13.05
CA PRO A 413 44.23 -17.13 -14.41
C PRO A 413 45.12 -16.44 -15.43
N VAL A 414 45.62 -17.19 -16.42
CA VAL A 414 46.48 -16.67 -17.50
C VAL A 414 46.05 -17.30 -18.83
N SER A 415 46.46 -16.71 -19.95
CA SER A 415 46.38 -17.36 -21.25
C SER A 415 47.77 -17.36 -21.85
N GLY A 416 48.20 -18.55 -22.25
CA GLY A 416 49.44 -18.73 -22.97
C GLY A 416 49.44 -20.06 -23.70
N GLN A 417 50.45 -20.25 -24.52
CA GLN A 417 50.73 -21.51 -25.17
C GLN A 417 52.25 -21.72 -25.14
N GLY A 418 52.70 -22.79 -24.51
CA GLY A 418 54.13 -23.09 -24.33
C GLY A 418 54.52 -24.40 -24.99
N THR A 419 55.76 -24.47 -25.46
CA THR A 419 56.37 -25.71 -25.97
C THR A 419 57.18 -26.38 -24.86
N VAL A 420 56.99 -27.69 -24.67
CA VAL A 420 57.78 -28.48 -23.71
C VAL A 420 59.25 -28.46 -24.10
N LYS A 421 60.15 -28.06 -23.18
CA LYS A 421 61.59 -27.95 -23.45
C LYS A 421 62.17 -29.27 -23.95
N ALA A 422 63.00 -29.17 -24.99
CA ALA A 422 63.86 -30.27 -25.40
C ALA A 422 65.03 -30.41 -24.40
N PRO A 423 65.53 -31.64 -24.15
CA PRO A 423 66.75 -31.80 -23.37
C PRO A 423 67.87 -30.95 -23.99
N GLU A 424 68.57 -30.16 -23.16
CA GLU A 424 69.80 -29.52 -23.62
C GLU A 424 70.77 -30.61 -24.06
N ALA A 425 71.39 -30.43 -25.23
CA ALA A 425 72.18 -31.43 -25.95
C ALA A 425 73.49 -31.85 -25.26
N ASP A 426 73.64 -31.62 -23.96
CA ASP A 426 74.87 -31.86 -23.19
C ASP A 426 74.65 -32.58 -21.86
N SER A 427 73.71 -33.53 -21.83
CA SER A 427 73.76 -34.57 -20.80
C SER A 427 73.53 -35.93 -21.42
N SER A 428 74.65 -36.64 -21.60
CA SER A 428 74.72 -38.06 -21.90
C SER A 428 73.99 -38.87 -20.83
N ASN A 429 72.70 -39.09 -21.02
CA ASN A 429 72.02 -40.33 -20.66
C ASN A 429 70.68 -40.43 -21.40
N ASP A 430 70.53 -41.57 -22.04
CA ASP A 430 69.38 -42.06 -22.78
C ASP A 430 68.11 -41.98 -21.91
N GLY A 431 67.26 -41.01 -22.21
CA GLY A 431 65.99 -40.76 -21.54
C GLY A 431 65.44 -39.43 -21.98
N ALA A 432 64.47 -39.46 -22.91
CA ALA A 432 63.69 -38.28 -23.28
C ALA A 432 63.32 -37.48 -22.03
N SER A 433 63.55 -36.17 -22.01
CA SER A 433 63.09 -35.28 -20.93
C SER A 433 61.56 -35.31 -20.85
N ILE A 434 61.02 -36.34 -20.23
CA ILE A 434 59.59 -36.50 -20.01
C ILE A 434 59.19 -35.56 -18.88
N VAL A 435 58.34 -34.59 -19.17
CA VAL A 435 57.81 -33.67 -18.16
C VAL A 435 56.64 -34.36 -17.47
N TYR A 436 56.77 -34.62 -16.18
CA TYR A 436 55.70 -35.23 -15.39
C TYR A 436 54.58 -34.23 -15.12
N VAL A 437 53.33 -34.68 -15.28
CA VAL A 437 52.13 -33.91 -14.94
C VAL A 437 51.66 -34.27 -13.53
N TYR A 438 51.43 -33.24 -12.72
CA TYR A 438 50.99 -33.35 -11.33
C TYR A 438 49.51 -32.99 -11.19
N ASP A 439 48.84 -33.59 -10.21
CA ASP A 439 47.42 -33.37 -9.92
C ASP A 439 47.14 -31.99 -9.28
N SER A 440 48.15 -31.43 -8.61
CA SER A 440 48.10 -30.16 -7.90
C SER A 440 49.43 -29.43 -7.99
N PRO A 441 49.43 -28.07 -7.99
CA PRO A 441 50.64 -27.29 -7.89
C PRO A 441 51.06 -27.08 -6.42
N PHE A 442 50.33 -27.63 -5.44
CA PHE A 442 50.59 -27.50 -4.00
C PHE A 442 50.85 -28.87 -3.35
N THR A 443 51.51 -28.89 -2.19
CA THR A 443 51.76 -30.13 -1.45
C THR A 443 50.51 -30.62 -0.70
N PRO A 444 50.25 -31.94 -0.63
CA PRO A 444 50.95 -33.03 -1.32
C PRO A 444 50.56 -33.11 -2.80
N GLN A 445 51.59 -33.27 -3.64
CA GLN A 445 51.45 -33.42 -5.09
C GLN A 445 51.63 -34.89 -5.50
N ASN A 446 50.74 -35.43 -6.32
CA ASN A 446 50.88 -36.76 -6.91
C ASN A 446 51.13 -36.67 -8.41
N LYS A 447 51.95 -37.58 -8.93
CA LYS A 447 52.09 -37.74 -10.38
C LYS A 447 50.79 -38.36 -10.92
N THR A 448 50.18 -37.72 -11.91
CA THR A 448 48.96 -38.22 -12.57
C THR A 448 49.21 -39.47 -13.43
N GLY A 449 50.50 -39.83 -13.64
CA GLY A 449 50.91 -40.84 -14.60
C GLY A 449 51.02 -40.31 -16.04
N GLY A 450 50.51 -39.10 -16.31
CA GLY A 450 50.69 -38.39 -17.58
C GLY A 450 52.08 -37.78 -17.71
N THR A 451 52.62 -37.82 -18.92
CA THR A 451 53.86 -37.14 -19.29
C THR A 451 53.65 -36.28 -20.53
N LEU A 452 54.32 -35.13 -20.59
CA LEU A 452 54.37 -34.31 -21.79
C LEU A 452 55.67 -34.61 -22.54
N ALA A 453 55.55 -34.90 -23.84
CA ALA A 453 56.71 -35.19 -24.68
C ALA A 453 57.44 -33.90 -25.09
N PRO A 454 58.79 -33.90 -25.14
CA PRO A 454 59.57 -32.78 -25.65
C PRO A 454 59.09 -32.26 -27.00
N GLY A 455 59.00 -30.94 -27.17
CA GLY A 455 58.56 -30.30 -28.41
C GLY A 455 57.04 -30.27 -28.63
N THR A 456 56.24 -30.86 -27.73
CA THR A 456 54.77 -30.72 -27.80
C THR A 456 54.31 -29.37 -27.26
N GLN A 457 53.25 -28.82 -27.86
CA GLN A 457 52.66 -27.54 -27.44
C GLN A 457 51.44 -27.76 -26.57
N TRP A 458 51.32 -26.96 -25.51
CA TRP A 458 50.24 -27.04 -24.55
C TRP A 458 49.70 -25.65 -24.23
N VAL A 459 48.38 -25.57 -24.12
CA VAL A 459 47.68 -24.35 -23.68
C VAL A 459 47.83 -24.23 -22.17
N ILE A 460 48.06 -23.01 -21.71
CA ILE A 460 48.23 -22.67 -20.29
C ILE A 460 47.04 -21.81 -19.87
N SER A 461 46.32 -22.27 -18.84
CA SER A 461 45.10 -21.60 -18.34
C SER A 461 45.25 -20.88 -17.00
N SER A 462 46.27 -21.26 -16.23
CA SER A 462 46.50 -20.73 -14.88
C SER A 462 47.98 -20.78 -14.53
N SER A 463 48.43 -19.88 -13.66
CA SER A 463 49.76 -19.87 -13.07
C SER A 463 49.72 -19.76 -11.54
N VAL A 464 50.72 -20.34 -10.90
CA VAL A 464 50.96 -20.25 -9.45
C VAL A 464 52.41 -19.85 -9.28
N SER A 465 52.70 -18.76 -8.57
CA SER A 465 54.06 -18.28 -8.35
C SER A 465 54.77 -18.96 -7.17
N ASP A 466 54.03 -19.36 -6.13
CA ASP A 466 54.52 -19.96 -4.89
C ASP A 466 53.83 -21.30 -4.60
N GLY A 467 54.11 -22.30 -5.45
CA GLY A 467 53.58 -23.65 -5.32
C GLY A 467 54.49 -24.58 -4.53
N ALA A 468 54.23 -25.88 -4.62
CA ALA A 468 54.99 -26.92 -3.97
C ALA A 468 56.50 -26.73 -4.15
N GLN A 469 57.24 -26.82 -3.04
CA GLN A 469 58.69 -26.62 -2.98
C GLN A 469 59.15 -25.19 -3.35
N GLY A 470 58.29 -24.18 -3.24
CA GLY A 470 58.59 -22.77 -3.56
C GLY A 470 58.79 -22.54 -5.07
N LYS A 471 58.22 -23.42 -5.91
CA LYS A 471 58.35 -23.34 -7.37
C LYS A 471 57.11 -22.75 -8.00
N SER A 472 57.27 -22.20 -9.19
CA SER A 472 56.15 -21.71 -10.00
C SER A 472 55.61 -22.80 -10.94
N TRP A 473 54.29 -22.82 -11.13
CA TRP A 473 53.58 -23.88 -11.84
C TRP A 473 52.61 -23.30 -12.87
N TYR A 474 52.37 -24.05 -13.94
CA TYR A 474 51.38 -23.77 -14.97
C TYR A 474 50.36 -24.90 -15.06
N GLN A 475 49.10 -24.53 -15.23
CA GLN A 475 48.02 -25.47 -15.51
C GLN A 475 47.88 -25.68 -17.02
N VAL A 476 47.98 -26.93 -17.44
CA VAL A 476 47.92 -27.35 -18.85
C VAL A 476 46.67 -28.19 -19.20
N GLY A 477 45.83 -28.44 -18.19
CA GLY A 477 44.56 -29.18 -18.29
C GLY A 477 43.84 -29.22 -16.93
N THR A 478 42.63 -29.76 -16.89
CA THR A 478 41.87 -29.92 -15.64
C THR A 478 42.67 -30.73 -14.63
N ASN A 479 43.06 -30.11 -13.51
CA ASN A 479 43.92 -30.70 -12.47
C ASN A 479 45.23 -31.29 -13.04
N GLN A 480 45.83 -30.63 -14.03
CA GLN A 480 47.09 -31.04 -14.65
C GLN A 480 48.08 -29.89 -14.61
N TRP A 481 49.10 -30.04 -13.79
CA TRP A 481 50.08 -29.01 -13.47
C TRP A 481 51.50 -29.43 -13.84
N VAL A 482 52.26 -28.51 -14.40
CA VAL A 482 53.69 -28.68 -14.72
C VAL A 482 54.48 -27.50 -14.19
N MET A 483 55.76 -27.72 -13.84
CA MET A 483 56.62 -26.63 -13.39
C MET A 483 56.87 -25.65 -14.54
N GLN A 484 56.82 -24.35 -14.24
CA GLN A 484 56.96 -23.28 -15.23
C GLN A 484 58.30 -23.36 -15.99
N ASP A 485 59.36 -23.84 -15.34
CA ASP A 485 60.69 -24.00 -15.93
C ASP A 485 60.78 -25.13 -16.98
N GLN A 486 59.74 -25.95 -17.16
CA GLN A 486 59.71 -27.04 -18.14
C GLN A 486 59.16 -26.62 -19.52
N LEU A 487 58.62 -25.40 -19.63
CA LEU A 487 58.11 -24.84 -20.89
C LEU A 487 59.03 -23.73 -21.42
N ASP A 488 59.21 -23.69 -22.74
CA ASP A 488 59.80 -22.58 -23.50
C ASP A 488 58.70 -21.88 -24.30
N PHE A 489 58.93 -20.61 -24.65
CA PHE A 489 57.98 -19.77 -25.38
C PHE A 489 58.60 -19.19 -26.66
N LYS A 490 59.48 -19.96 -27.30
CA LYS A 490 60.26 -19.54 -28.47
C LYS A 490 59.73 -20.06 -29.80
N ALA A 491 58.84 -21.05 -29.80
CA ALA A 491 58.27 -21.56 -31.04
C ALA A 491 57.34 -20.50 -31.66
N LYS A 492 57.17 -20.57 -32.99
CA LYS A 492 56.44 -19.54 -33.77
C LYS A 492 55.00 -19.30 -33.30
N THR A 493 54.35 -20.33 -32.75
CA THR A 493 52.98 -20.30 -32.23
C THR A 493 52.91 -20.21 -30.70
N ASP A 494 54.05 -20.10 -30.02
CA ASP A 494 54.07 -19.93 -28.57
C ASP A 494 53.62 -18.50 -28.21
N VAL A 495 52.89 -18.40 -27.11
CA VAL A 495 52.44 -17.16 -26.50
C VAL A 495 52.82 -17.23 -25.03
N SER A 496 53.73 -16.35 -24.60
CA SER A 496 54.12 -16.27 -23.18
C SER A 496 52.88 -15.99 -22.32
N PRO A 497 52.68 -16.70 -21.19
CA PRO A 497 51.53 -16.49 -20.33
C PRO A 497 51.48 -15.06 -19.85
N SER A 498 50.44 -14.35 -20.29
CA SER A 498 50.05 -13.06 -19.76
C SER A 498 48.78 -13.26 -18.95
N GLU A 499 48.57 -12.41 -17.94
CA GLU A 499 47.26 -12.31 -17.28
C GLU A 499 46.20 -12.16 -18.36
N VAL A 500 45.17 -13.01 -18.30
CA VAL A 500 44.02 -12.85 -19.18
C VAL A 500 43.26 -11.64 -18.72
N THR A 501 43.26 -10.59 -19.52
CA THR A 501 42.07 -9.73 -19.60
C THR A 501 41.06 -10.51 -20.43
N PRO A 502 39.91 -10.95 -19.88
CA PRO A 502 38.89 -11.59 -20.68
C PRO A 502 38.53 -10.69 -21.87
N THR A 503 38.57 -11.22 -23.09
CA THR A 503 38.26 -10.39 -24.29
C THR A 503 36.77 -10.13 -24.45
N GLU A 504 35.91 -10.84 -23.70
CA GLU A 504 34.46 -10.80 -23.80
C GLU A 504 33.79 -11.06 -22.44
N SER A 505 32.60 -10.48 -22.21
CA SER A 505 31.73 -10.75 -21.07
C SER A 505 30.56 -11.67 -21.48
N ILE A 506 30.20 -12.61 -20.60
CA ILE A 506 29.12 -13.59 -20.83
C ILE A 506 27.77 -12.94 -20.51
N VAL A 507 26.78 -13.18 -21.36
CA VAL A 507 25.38 -12.76 -21.16
C VAL A 507 24.56 -13.94 -20.66
N TYR A 508 23.79 -13.72 -19.61
CA TYR A 508 22.93 -14.71 -18.98
C TYR A 508 21.45 -14.41 -19.19
N ASP A 509 20.64 -15.46 -19.23
CA ASP A 509 19.18 -15.37 -19.37
C ASP A 509 18.50 -14.79 -18.13
N SER A 510 19.16 -14.89 -16.98
CA SER A 510 18.67 -14.48 -15.67
C SER A 510 19.80 -13.83 -14.83
N PRO A 511 19.50 -12.79 -14.03
CA PRO A 511 20.43 -12.26 -13.05
C PRO A 511 20.48 -13.11 -11.78
N TRP A 512 19.69 -14.19 -11.64
CA TRP A 512 19.64 -15.07 -10.46
C TRP A 512 19.95 -16.54 -10.80
N THR A 513 20.40 -17.31 -9.82
CA THR A 513 20.74 -18.74 -10.00
C THR A 513 19.50 -19.65 -10.02
N PRO A 514 19.44 -20.66 -10.91
CA PRO A 514 20.46 -21.06 -11.87
C PRO A 514 20.47 -20.16 -13.12
N GLN A 515 21.66 -19.71 -13.52
CA GLN A 515 21.86 -18.89 -14.72
C GLN A 515 22.24 -19.78 -15.91
N HIS A 516 21.70 -19.53 -17.09
CA HIS A 516 22.12 -20.15 -18.34
C HIS A 516 22.70 -19.11 -19.30
N GLU A 517 23.77 -19.48 -20.00
CA GLU A 517 24.38 -18.61 -21.00
C GLU A 517 23.48 -18.49 -22.24
N VAL A 518 23.16 -17.27 -22.67
CA VAL A 518 22.33 -17.00 -23.87
C VAL A 518 23.12 -17.28 -25.16
N GLY A 519 24.42 -17.55 -25.05
CA GLY A 519 25.34 -17.80 -26.18
C GLY A 519 25.89 -16.52 -26.83
N ARG A 520 25.25 -15.37 -26.61
CA ARG A 520 25.78 -14.04 -26.97
C ARG A 520 26.85 -13.62 -25.96
N LYS A 521 27.95 -13.06 -26.44
CA LYS A 521 29.03 -12.48 -25.63
C LYS A 521 29.27 -11.02 -26.02
N LEU A 522 29.63 -10.18 -25.05
CA LEU A 522 29.88 -8.75 -25.28
C LEU A 522 31.39 -8.49 -25.30
N ALA A 523 31.91 -7.96 -26.41
CA ALA A 523 33.35 -7.72 -26.54
C ALA A 523 33.83 -6.59 -25.61
N ASN A 524 35.04 -6.75 -25.06
CA ASN A 524 35.69 -5.73 -24.24
C ASN A 524 35.80 -4.39 -24.99
N GLY A 525 35.47 -3.29 -24.32
CA GLY A 525 35.46 -1.95 -24.93
C GLY A 525 34.20 -1.59 -25.73
N THR A 526 33.20 -2.48 -25.83
CA THR A 526 31.90 -2.14 -26.45
C THR A 526 30.99 -1.44 -25.45
N GLN A 527 30.25 -0.43 -25.91
CA GLN A 527 29.27 0.30 -25.11
C GLN A 527 27.88 -0.33 -25.21
N TRP A 528 27.22 -0.45 -24.06
CA TRP A 528 25.88 -1.02 -23.95
C TRP A 528 24.99 -0.15 -23.09
N LYS A 529 23.73 -0.01 -23.52
CA LYS A 529 22.68 0.63 -22.73
C LYS A 529 22.26 -0.32 -21.61
N ILE A 530 21.99 0.26 -20.45
CA ILE A 530 21.53 -0.43 -19.26
C ILE A 530 20.15 0.13 -18.91
N ASP A 531 19.17 -0.76 -18.86
CA ASP A 531 17.76 -0.41 -18.62
C ASP A 531 17.17 -1.12 -17.38
N GLY A 532 18.00 -1.83 -16.61
CA GLY A 532 17.58 -2.54 -15.42
C GLY A 532 18.76 -2.88 -14.52
N GLU A 533 18.54 -2.84 -13.22
CA GLU A 533 19.52 -3.17 -12.19
C GLU A 533 18.90 -4.10 -11.15
N ILE A 534 19.68 -5.09 -10.73
CA ILE A 534 19.42 -5.98 -9.59
C ILE A 534 20.64 -5.96 -8.68
N THR A 535 20.48 -5.59 -7.41
CA THR A 535 21.59 -5.44 -6.47
C THR A 535 21.92 -6.73 -5.69
N ASP A 536 21.04 -7.72 -5.71
CA ASP A 536 21.11 -8.97 -4.93
C ASP A 536 21.03 -10.23 -5.82
N GLY A 537 21.57 -10.17 -7.03
CA GLY A 537 21.52 -11.27 -7.99
C GLY A 537 22.46 -12.43 -7.66
N ALA A 538 22.67 -13.33 -8.62
CA ALA A 538 23.46 -14.54 -8.50
C ALA A 538 24.82 -14.26 -7.84
N ASN A 539 25.16 -15.07 -6.83
CA ASN A 539 26.34 -14.92 -5.97
C ASN A 539 26.38 -13.61 -5.14
N GLY A 540 25.23 -13.00 -4.87
CA GLY A 540 25.12 -11.73 -4.12
C GLY A 540 25.67 -10.53 -4.87
N LYS A 541 25.75 -10.60 -6.20
CA LYS A 541 26.32 -9.56 -7.06
C LYS A 541 25.25 -8.67 -7.67
N THR A 542 25.66 -7.48 -8.09
CA THR A 542 24.83 -6.60 -8.91
C THR A 542 24.83 -7.05 -10.37
N TRP A 543 23.67 -7.03 -11.01
CA TRP A 543 23.48 -7.39 -12.42
C TRP A 543 22.76 -6.29 -13.18
N TYR A 544 23.24 -6.00 -14.38
CA TYR A 544 22.66 -5.02 -15.28
C TYR A 544 21.97 -5.69 -16.46
N ARG A 545 20.79 -5.19 -16.81
CA ARG A 545 20.03 -5.62 -17.98
C ARG A 545 20.48 -4.83 -19.21
N VAL A 546 20.88 -5.56 -20.25
CA VAL A 546 21.35 -4.99 -21.52
C VAL A 546 20.38 -5.22 -22.68
N ALA A 547 19.45 -6.16 -22.51
CA ALA A 547 18.25 -6.35 -23.33
C ALA A 547 17.23 -7.24 -22.58
N THR A 548 16.07 -7.49 -23.18
CA THR A 548 15.04 -8.41 -22.64
C THR A 548 15.65 -9.78 -22.35
N ASN A 549 15.59 -10.20 -21.08
CA ASN A 549 16.18 -11.47 -20.58
C ASN A 549 17.67 -11.63 -20.89
N GLU A 550 18.43 -10.53 -20.92
CA GLU A 550 19.87 -10.56 -21.14
C GLU A 550 20.57 -9.73 -20.06
N TRP A 551 21.32 -10.42 -19.21
CA TRP A 551 21.91 -9.88 -18.00
C TRP A 551 23.42 -10.07 -17.98
N VAL A 552 24.11 -9.04 -17.51
CA VAL A 552 25.56 -9.01 -17.39
C VAL A 552 25.94 -8.49 -16.02
N CYS A 553 26.91 -9.14 -15.37
CA CYS A 553 27.39 -8.77 -14.05
C CYS A 553 27.93 -7.33 -14.06
N ALA A 554 27.54 -6.51 -13.08
CA ALA A 554 27.95 -5.10 -12.98
C ALA A 554 29.48 -4.92 -12.87
N ASP A 555 30.18 -5.89 -12.26
CA ASP A 555 31.64 -5.97 -12.23
C ASP A 555 32.29 -5.89 -13.63
N ASN A 556 31.53 -6.25 -14.67
CA ASN A 556 31.97 -6.22 -16.06
C ASN A 556 31.70 -4.89 -16.78
N PHE A 557 31.34 -3.82 -16.04
CA PHE A 557 31.10 -2.49 -16.60
C PHE A 557 32.03 -1.42 -16.02
N VAL A 558 32.48 -0.52 -16.87
CA VAL A 558 33.14 0.74 -16.52
C VAL A 558 32.33 1.89 -17.07
N PHE A 559 32.36 3.02 -16.35
CA PHE A 559 31.61 4.23 -16.71
C PHE A 559 32.55 5.42 -16.89
N THR A 560 33.77 5.18 -17.40
CA THR A 560 34.82 6.20 -17.54
C THR A 560 34.94 6.76 -18.95
N GLY A 561 34.23 6.22 -19.94
CA GLY A 561 34.22 6.75 -21.30
C GLY A 561 33.46 8.08 -21.40
N ASP A 562 33.84 8.94 -22.35
CA ASP A 562 33.25 10.28 -22.53
C ASP A 562 31.73 10.28 -22.77
N THR A 563 31.18 9.15 -23.21
CA THR A 563 29.75 8.92 -23.51
C THR A 563 29.09 7.94 -22.53
N ASP A 564 29.81 7.48 -21.51
CA ASP A 564 29.26 6.60 -20.47
C ASP A 564 28.42 7.43 -19.47
N VAL A 565 27.36 6.79 -18.95
CA VAL A 565 26.44 7.32 -17.96
C VAL A 565 26.20 6.24 -16.92
N GLU A 566 26.58 6.50 -15.66
CA GLU A 566 26.32 5.56 -14.56
C GLU A 566 24.81 5.28 -14.43
N PRO A 567 24.39 4.02 -14.17
CA PRO A 567 22.98 3.69 -14.02
C PRO A 567 22.37 4.53 -12.92
N THR A 568 21.40 5.36 -13.29
CA THR A 568 20.66 6.20 -12.36
C THR A 568 19.20 5.80 -12.42
N GLU A 569 18.57 5.66 -11.26
CA GLU A 569 17.12 5.40 -11.18
C GLU A 569 16.35 6.46 -11.95
N VAL A 570 15.45 6.01 -12.82
CA VAL A 570 14.60 6.90 -13.59
C VAL A 570 13.55 7.49 -12.67
N LYS A 571 13.78 8.71 -12.18
CA LYS A 571 12.72 9.52 -11.59
C LYS A 571 11.79 9.97 -12.72
N LYS A 572 10.56 9.49 -12.74
CA LYS A 572 9.55 9.91 -13.72
C LYS A 572 9.39 11.43 -13.63
N SER A 573 9.81 12.12 -14.69
CA SER A 573 9.41 13.50 -14.95
C SER A 573 8.04 13.49 -15.62
N ASP A 574 7.16 14.36 -15.15
CA ASP A 574 5.89 14.69 -15.78
C ASP A 574 6.14 15.32 -17.16
N ASP A 575 6.13 14.54 -18.26
CA ASP A 575 5.48 14.94 -19.53
C ASP A 575 5.65 13.91 -20.67
N ASP A 576 4.52 13.72 -21.36
CA ASP A 576 4.28 13.29 -22.74
C ASP A 576 4.56 11.86 -23.26
N ASN A 577 3.42 11.16 -23.48
CA ASN A 577 3.04 10.39 -24.69
C ASN A 577 4.02 9.33 -25.24
N ALA A 578 3.97 8.14 -24.63
CA ALA A 578 4.07 6.88 -25.36
C ALA A 578 3.17 5.85 -24.66
N GLU A 579 2.33 5.16 -25.44
CA GLU A 579 1.62 3.97 -24.98
C GLU A 579 2.64 2.89 -24.61
N ASP A 580 2.92 2.70 -23.32
CA ASP A 580 3.31 1.39 -22.82
C ASP A 580 2.87 1.21 -21.36
N ASP A 581 2.43 -0.01 -21.09
CA ASP A 581 1.70 -0.50 -19.93
C ASP A 581 2.59 -0.50 -18.68
N HIS A 582 2.42 0.51 -17.82
CA HIS A 582 3.04 0.56 -16.50
C HIS A 582 1.96 0.67 -15.43
N SER A 583 1.56 -0.50 -14.92
CA SER A 583 1.01 -0.70 -13.59
C SER A 583 1.85 0.06 -12.55
N THR A 584 1.39 1.23 -12.17
CA THR A 584 1.89 1.98 -11.01
C THR A 584 1.39 1.31 -9.73
N ASP A 585 2.31 0.88 -8.86
CA ASP A 585 2.01 0.54 -7.47
C ASP A 585 1.40 1.78 -6.81
N TYR A 586 0.11 1.72 -6.50
CA TYR A 586 -0.59 2.86 -5.91
C TYR A 586 -0.18 3.05 -4.43
N PHE A 587 -0.35 2.07 -3.54
CA PHE A 587 0.40 1.96 -2.27
C PHE A 587 -0.01 0.69 -1.51
N HIS A 588 0.87 0.15 -0.66
CA HIS A 588 0.51 -0.96 0.24
C HIS A 588 -0.45 -0.50 1.36
N PRO A 589 -1.48 -1.30 1.72
CA PRO A 589 -2.37 -0.98 2.83
C PRO A 589 -1.62 -0.71 4.13
N PHE A 590 -1.84 0.46 4.72
CA PHE A 590 -1.19 0.89 5.97
C PHE A 590 -2.22 1.20 7.06
N ILE A 591 -1.75 1.35 8.31
CA ILE A 591 -2.61 1.72 9.44
C ILE A 591 -2.43 3.20 9.70
N ILE A 592 -3.55 3.91 9.81
CA ILE A 592 -3.57 5.31 10.26
C ILE A 592 -3.95 5.34 11.73
N ARG A 593 -3.31 6.26 12.44
CA ARG A 593 -3.52 6.55 13.86
C ARG A 593 -3.68 8.06 14.02
N ASP A 594 -4.74 8.47 14.69
CA ASP A 594 -4.87 9.83 15.22
C ASP A 594 -4.28 9.85 16.64
N GLU A 595 -3.01 10.20 16.75
CA GLU A 595 -2.28 10.20 18.02
C GLU A 595 -2.88 11.15 19.05
N LYS A 596 -3.51 12.25 18.62
CA LYS A 596 -4.16 13.20 19.53
C LYS A 596 -5.40 12.55 20.15
N SER A 597 -6.24 11.95 19.32
CA SER A 597 -7.43 11.22 19.79
C SER A 597 -7.06 10.00 20.65
N ILE A 598 -6.00 9.26 20.30
CA ILE A 598 -5.55 8.10 21.10
C ILE A 598 -5.08 8.55 22.48
N GLN A 599 -4.41 9.70 22.58
CA GLN A 599 -3.97 10.26 23.86
C GLN A 599 -5.15 10.61 24.78
N GLU A 600 -6.26 11.08 24.21
CA GLU A 600 -7.45 11.50 24.95
C GLU A 600 -8.41 10.33 25.27
N TRP A 601 -8.61 9.40 24.32
CA TRP A 601 -9.68 8.39 24.36
C TRP A 601 -9.21 6.93 24.37
N GLY A 602 -7.90 6.70 24.29
CA GLY A 602 -7.29 5.38 24.13
C GLY A 602 -7.42 4.82 22.70
N GLU A 603 -6.81 3.66 22.45
CA GLU A 603 -6.90 3.00 21.15
C GLU A 603 -8.32 2.47 20.88
N ARG A 604 -8.95 2.97 19.80
CA ARG A 604 -10.28 2.55 19.34
C ARG A 604 -10.22 2.22 17.84
N PRO A 605 -9.90 0.95 17.49
CA PRO A 605 -9.87 0.51 16.10
C PRO A 605 -11.26 0.49 15.46
N GLY A 606 -11.37 1.12 14.29
CA GLY A 606 -12.55 1.09 13.43
C GLY A 606 -12.44 0.08 12.28
N PRO A 607 -13.52 -0.06 11.48
CA PRO A 607 -13.47 -0.79 10.22
C PRO A 607 -12.42 -0.21 9.28
N ALA A 608 -11.99 -1.03 8.32
CA ALA A 608 -11.08 -0.57 7.28
C ALA A 608 -11.71 0.54 6.42
N VAL A 609 -10.91 1.53 6.04
CA VAL A 609 -11.31 2.57 5.10
C VAL A 609 -10.74 2.22 3.73
N THR A 610 -11.62 2.06 2.75
CA THR A 610 -11.23 1.75 1.39
C THR A 610 -11.59 2.90 0.47
N ASN A 611 -10.65 3.33 -0.37
CA ASN A 611 -10.90 4.22 -1.48
C ASN A 611 -10.13 3.73 -2.69
N ASN A 612 -10.85 3.09 -3.62
CA ASN A 612 -10.26 2.50 -4.82
C ASN A 612 -9.83 3.56 -5.86
N ASP A 613 -10.02 4.84 -5.56
CA ASP A 613 -9.72 5.95 -6.47
C ASP A 613 -8.47 6.71 -6.01
N ILE A 614 -8.02 6.48 -4.78
CA ILE A 614 -6.86 7.16 -4.23
C ILE A 614 -5.62 6.32 -4.49
N GLU A 615 -4.70 6.98 -5.18
CA GLU A 615 -3.43 6.44 -5.67
C GLU A 615 -2.24 6.89 -4.84
N ASP A 616 -2.39 7.96 -4.06
CA ASP A 616 -1.34 8.55 -3.24
C ASP A 616 -1.58 8.25 -1.74
N PRO A 617 -0.57 7.76 -1.00
CA PRO A 617 -0.73 7.41 0.41
C PRO A 617 -1.01 8.63 1.31
N GLU A 618 -0.55 9.84 0.98
CA GLU A 618 -0.86 11.05 1.74
C GLU A 618 -2.30 11.52 1.48
N GLU A 619 -2.79 11.41 0.25
CA GLU A 619 -4.20 11.60 -0.08
C GLU A 619 -5.07 10.57 0.64
N MET A 620 -4.63 9.31 0.74
CA MET A 620 -5.36 8.27 1.48
C MET A 620 -5.35 8.54 2.99
N ARG A 621 -4.24 9.09 3.50
CA ARG A 621 -4.13 9.54 4.89
C ARG A 621 -5.15 10.62 5.21
N LYS A 622 -5.24 11.65 4.36
CA LYS A 622 -6.21 12.74 4.49
C LYS A 622 -7.65 12.23 4.36
N TYR A 623 -7.91 11.38 3.36
CA TYR A 623 -9.22 10.79 3.15
C TYR A 623 -9.66 9.98 4.35
N ALA A 624 -8.84 9.06 4.84
CA ALA A 624 -9.22 8.22 5.96
C ALA A 624 -9.38 9.02 7.26
N LEU A 625 -8.52 10.01 7.54
CA LEU A 625 -8.74 10.93 8.66
C LEU A 625 -10.06 11.70 8.55
N SER A 626 -10.51 12.04 7.34
CA SER A 626 -11.83 12.67 7.13
C SER A 626 -13.02 11.73 7.36
N GLN A 627 -12.81 10.42 7.21
CA GLN A 627 -13.86 9.42 7.42
C GLN A 627 -13.88 8.90 8.86
N MET A 628 -12.77 9.03 9.60
CA MET A 628 -12.67 8.62 11.00
C MET A 628 -13.40 9.61 11.90
N LYS A 629 -14.19 9.10 12.83
CA LYS A 629 -14.73 9.88 13.95
C LYS A 629 -13.74 9.87 15.09
N THR A 630 -12.71 10.72 15.01
CA THR A 630 -11.64 10.75 16.03
C THR A 630 -12.04 11.54 17.27
N GLU A 631 -13.17 12.24 17.24
CA GLU A 631 -13.73 13.03 18.33
C GLU A 631 -15.18 12.60 18.65
N PRO A 632 -15.61 12.66 19.93
CA PRO A 632 -17.01 12.43 20.30
C PRO A 632 -17.96 13.42 19.63
N THR A 633 -19.21 12.99 19.44
CA THR A 633 -20.30 13.90 19.08
C THR A 633 -20.93 14.46 20.34
N VAL A 634 -21.08 15.79 20.44
CA VAL A 634 -21.77 16.44 21.56
C VAL A 634 -23.08 17.02 21.04
N ASP A 635 -24.18 16.41 21.42
CA ASP A 635 -25.49 16.94 21.10
C ASP A 635 -25.89 17.90 22.21
N ILE A 636 -25.81 19.20 21.92
CA ILE A 636 -26.33 20.23 22.81
C ILE A 636 -27.69 20.65 22.31
N THR A 637 -28.71 20.39 23.12
CA THR A 637 -30.09 20.82 22.88
C THR A 637 -30.54 21.74 24.01
N MET A 638 -31.28 22.77 23.64
CA MET A 638 -31.87 23.71 24.59
C MET A 638 -33.22 24.20 24.09
N THR A 639 -34.06 24.62 25.03
CA THR A 639 -35.18 25.50 24.71
C THR A 639 -34.75 26.93 24.99
N TYR A 640 -35.14 27.86 24.13
CA TYR A 640 -34.94 29.30 24.30
C TYR A 640 -36.28 30.02 24.36
N SER A 641 -36.44 30.94 25.30
CA SER A 641 -37.68 31.69 25.51
C SER A 641 -37.43 33.20 25.72
N GLY A 642 -36.32 33.73 25.18
CA GLY A 642 -36.03 35.16 25.20
C GLY A 642 -36.56 35.91 23.97
N ASP A 643 -36.13 37.17 23.83
CA ASP A 643 -36.60 38.08 22.76
C ASP A 643 -35.75 38.02 21.48
N ASP A 644 -34.57 37.38 21.51
CA ASP A 644 -33.71 37.26 20.34
C ASP A 644 -34.29 36.26 19.33
N THR A 645 -34.05 36.54 18.06
CA THR A 645 -34.32 35.60 16.96
C THR A 645 -32.99 34.99 16.54
N PHE A 646 -32.98 33.71 16.20
CA PHE A 646 -31.79 33.00 15.74
C PHE A 646 -32.01 32.51 14.32
N ASN A 647 -30.93 32.51 13.53
CA ASN A 647 -30.89 31.83 12.24
C ASN A 647 -29.87 30.69 12.34
N ILE A 648 -30.04 29.66 11.52
CA ILE A 648 -29.01 28.65 11.34
C ILE A 648 -27.70 29.32 10.86
N GLY A 649 -26.56 28.91 11.41
CA GLY A 649 -25.25 29.49 11.10
C GLY A 649 -24.81 30.64 12.02
N ASP A 650 -25.72 31.18 12.83
CA ASP A 650 -25.38 32.12 13.90
C ASP A 650 -24.43 31.41 14.89
N MET A 651 -23.22 31.93 15.06
CA MET A 651 -22.36 31.57 16.18
C MET A 651 -22.74 32.44 17.38
N VAL A 652 -23.28 31.81 18.42
CA VAL A 652 -23.83 32.45 19.62
C VAL A 652 -22.94 32.12 20.82
N TYR A 653 -22.77 33.05 21.74
CA TYR A 653 -22.03 32.78 22.98
C TYR A 653 -22.92 32.01 23.97
N CYS A 654 -22.52 30.81 24.35
CA CYS A 654 -23.24 29.98 25.31
C CYS A 654 -22.54 30.06 26.67
N ASP A 655 -23.30 30.36 27.72
CA ASP A 655 -22.83 30.45 29.10
C ASP A 655 -23.77 29.65 30.02
N ILE A 656 -23.33 28.45 30.37
CA ILE A 656 -24.04 27.49 31.21
C ILE A 656 -23.24 27.30 32.49
N GLU A 657 -23.43 28.26 33.39
CA GLU A 657 -22.69 28.37 34.66
C GLU A 657 -22.68 27.05 35.47
N PRO A 658 -23.80 26.30 35.63
CA PRO A 658 -23.77 25.06 36.43
C PRO A 658 -22.90 23.94 35.83
N GLU A 659 -22.72 23.93 34.52
CA GLU A 659 -21.90 22.95 33.81
C GLU A 659 -20.46 23.48 33.56
N ASN A 660 -20.14 24.68 34.06
CA ASN A 660 -18.94 25.47 33.72
C ASN A 660 -18.71 25.60 32.20
N PHE A 661 -19.78 25.50 31.40
CA PHE A 661 -19.66 25.46 29.95
C PHE A 661 -19.86 26.86 29.36
N THR A 662 -18.76 27.46 28.91
CA THR A 662 -18.76 28.83 28.40
C THR A 662 -17.96 28.88 27.09
N THR A 663 -18.63 28.90 25.93
CA THR A 663 -17.96 28.93 24.61
C THR A 663 -18.87 29.45 23.48
N TRP A 664 -18.31 29.71 22.31
CA TRP A 664 -19.05 30.01 21.09
C TRP A 664 -19.54 28.73 20.44
N VAL A 665 -20.84 28.65 20.20
CA VAL A 665 -21.53 27.50 19.60
C VAL A 665 -22.29 27.93 18.36
N THR A 666 -22.39 27.07 17.36
CA THR A 666 -23.12 27.37 16.12
C THR A 666 -24.53 26.81 16.19
N VAL A 667 -25.54 27.59 15.84
CA VAL A 667 -26.92 27.08 15.71
C VAL A 667 -27.04 26.26 14.43
N VAL A 668 -27.41 24.98 14.56
CA VAL A 668 -27.57 24.05 13.42
C VAL A 668 -28.97 23.50 13.26
N SER A 669 -29.79 23.54 14.32
CA SER A 669 -31.21 23.25 14.21
C SER A 669 -32.03 24.27 14.97
N ILE A 670 -33.14 24.68 14.39
CA ILE A 670 -34.14 25.51 15.02
C ILE A 670 -35.51 24.91 14.72
N LYS A 671 -36.29 24.70 15.77
CA LYS A 671 -37.69 24.33 15.66
C LYS A 671 -38.53 25.26 16.52
N TYR A 672 -39.60 25.81 15.95
CA TYR A 672 -40.42 26.81 16.63
C TYR A 672 -41.83 26.87 16.06
N ASN A 673 -42.74 27.43 16.85
CA ASN A 673 -44.11 27.70 16.43
C ASN A 673 -44.30 29.22 16.24
N PRO A 674 -44.33 29.72 14.99
CA PRO A 674 -44.46 31.16 14.72
C PRO A 674 -45.85 31.73 15.01
N LEU A 675 -46.85 30.89 15.29
CA LEU A 675 -48.19 31.30 15.70
C LEU A 675 -48.38 31.22 17.23
N SER A 676 -47.38 30.74 17.97
CA SER A 676 -47.38 30.74 19.43
C SER A 676 -47.10 32.14 19.98
N TYR A 677 -47.73 32.47 21.10
CA TYR A 677 -47.46 33.72 21.83
C TYR A 677 -46.20 33.64 22.71
N ALA A 678 -45.72 32.43 23.00
CA ALA A 678 -44.62 32.21 23.94
C ALA A 678 -43.22 32.34 23.31
N ASN A 679 -43.12 32.50 21.98
CA ASN A 679 -41.86 32.64 21.23
C ASN A 679 -40.76 31.66 21.68
N THR A 680 -41.12 30.40 21.92
CA THR A 680 -40.18 29.37 22.34
C THR A 680 -39.55 28.70 21.13
N TYR A 681 -38.22 28.58 21.14
CA TYR A 681 -37.43 27.88 20.13
C TYR A 681 -36.80 26.64 20.76
N GLU A 682 -36.93 25.49 20.13
CA GLU A 682 -36.07 24.33 20.34
C GLU A 682 -34.83 24.54 19.46
N VAL A 683 -33.66 24.61 20.07
CA VAL A 683 -32.39 24.90 19.40
C VAL A 683 -31.44 23.75 19.61
N THR A 684 -30.86 23.23 18.53
CA THR A 684 -29.73 22.32 18.56
C THR A 684 -28.49 23.05 18.07
N LEU A 685 -27.40 22.87 18.81
CA LEU A 685 -26.13 23.54 18.54
C LEU A 685 -25.11 22.52 18.03
N ASN A 686 -24.26 22.95 17.09
CA ASN A 686 -23.23 22.10 16.53
C ASN A 686 -22.12 21.86 17.54
N ASN A 687 -21.55 20.66 17.47
CA ASN A 687 -20.29 20.34 18.09
C ASN A 687 -19.16 20.42 17.06
N THR A 688 -18.40 21.50 17.13
CA THR A 688 -17.08 21.59 16.51
C THR A 688 -16.03 20.97 17.45
N SER A 689 -14.88 20.55 16.92
CA SER A 689 -13.71 20.12 17.71
C SER A 689 -13.32 21.09 18.83
N GLN A 690 -13.55 22.39 18.59
CA GLN A 690 -13.30 23.45 19.55
C GLN A 690 -14.32 23.47 20.70
N THR A 691 -15.62 23.31 20.41
CA THR A 691 -16.66 23.23 21.44
C THR A 691 -16.53 21.98 22.30
N LEU A 692 -16.01 20.89 21.73
CA LEU A 692 -15.65 19.67 22.45
C LEU A 692 -14.50 19.90 23.44
N SER A 693 -13.38 20.46 22.96
CA SER A 693 -12.22 20.78 23.80
C SER A 693 -12.59 21.71 24.96
N ASP A 694 -13.45 22.71 24.71
CA ASP A 694 -13.92 23.65 25.74
C ASP A 694 -14.84 22.98 26.76
N TYR A 695 -15.71 22.04 26.34
CA TYR A 695 -16.52 21.24 27.26
C TYR A 695 -15.67 20.28 28.11
N GLU A 696 -14.66 19.64 27.53
CA GLU A 696 -13.74 18.78 28.29
C GLU A 696 -12.94 19.57 29.32
N LEU A 697 -12.46 20.77 28.95
CA LEU A 697 -11.83 21.71 29.88
C LEU A 697 -12.78 22.09 31.02
N SER A 698 -14.08 22.24 30.77
CA SER A 698 -15.06 22.52 31.82
C SER A 698 -15.26 21.32 32.77
N VAL A 699 -15.30 20.10 32.24
CA VAL A 699 -15.37 18.85 33.02
C VAL A 699 -14.09 18.66 33.85
N GLN A 700 -12.91 18.92 33.29
CA GLN A 700 -11.66 18.84 34.04
C GLN A 700 -11.58 19.90 35.14
N SER A 701 -12.05 21.11 34.86
CA SER A 701 -12.11 22.20 35.85
C SER A 701 -13.10 21.89 36.98
N SER A 702 -14.26 21.32 36.66
CA SER A 702 -15.24 20.89 37.67
C SER A 702 -14.70 19.75 38.53
N LEU A 703 -13.96 18.80 37.94
CA LEU A 703 -13.26 17.74 38.68
C LEU A 703 -12.15 18.29 39.58
N ALA A 704 -11.36 19.25 39.09
CA ALA A 704 -10.32 19.90 39.87
C ALA A 704 -10.92 20.69 41.05
N ASN A 705 -12.02 21.40 40.83
CA ASN A 705 -12.77 22.10 41.87
C ASN A 705 -13.40 21.13 42.88
N ALA A 706 -13.95 20.00 42.42
CA ALA A 706 -14.48 18.95 43.30
C ALA A 706 -13.37 18.30 44.15
N ARG A 707 -12.18 18.06 43.57
CA ARG A 707 -10.99 17.58 44.29
C ARG A 707 -10.50 18.59 45.32
N TYR A 708 -10.43 19.86 44.95
CA TYR A 708 -10.05 20.95 45.85
C TYR A 708 -11.05 21.09 47.00
N ASN A 709 -12.35 21.12 46.70
CA ASN A 709 -13.43 21.18 47.68
C ASN A 709 -13.43 19.96 48.60
N GLY A 710 -13.22 18.76 48.06
CA GLY A 710 -13.04 17.53 48.81
C GLY A 710 -11.82 17.61 49.74
N ALA A 711 -10.67 18.07 49.24
CA ALA A 711 -9.46 18.26 50.03
C ALA A 711 -9.66 19.30 51.15
N THR A 712 -10.36 20.41 50.89
CA THR A 712 -10.70 21.41 51.91
C THR A 712 -11.76 20.93 52.90
N SER A 713 -12.69 20.06 52.48
CA SER A 713 -13.70 19.45 53.36
C SER A 713 -13.05 18.43 54.31
N ILE A 714 -12.09 17.66 53.81
CA ILE A 714 -11.27 16.73 54.58
C ILE A 714 -10.33 17.51 55.53
N SER A 715 -9.76 18.64 55.11
CA SER A 715 -8.89 19.47 55.97
C SER A 715 -9.66 20.26 57.03
N ASN A 716 -10.93 20.62 56.78
CA ASN A 716 -11.78 21.39 57.71
C ASN A 716 -12.66 20.52 58.62
N GLY A 717 -12.58 19.18 58.53
CA GLY A 717 -13.24 18.26 59.46
C GLY A 717 -14.77 18.19 59.36
N ILE A 718 -15.37 18.67 58.27
CA ILE A 718 -16.81 18.52 58.03
C ILE A 718 -17.01 17.29 57.13
N ILE A 719 -17.36 16.15 57.73
CA ILE A 719 -17.97 15.04 56.99
C ILE A 719 -19.40 15.47 56.67
N ALA A 720 -19.62 16.05 55.49
CA ALA A 720 -20.95 16.09 54.90
C ALA A 720 -21.17 14.77 54.15
N SER A 721 -22.05 13.92 54.67
CA SER A 721 -22.42 12.64 54.08
C SER A 721 -22.85 12.78 52.60
N PRO A 722 -22.47 11.85 51.70
CA PRO A 722 -22.82 11.91 50.27
C PRO A 722 -24.24 11.41 49.95
N PHE A 723 -25.18 11.49 50.90
CA PHE A 723 -26.58 11.11 50.68
C PHE A 723 -27.51 12.28 51.04
N ILE A 724 -27.87 13.08 50.04
CA ILE A 724 -29.19 13.71 50.04
C ILE A 724 -30.06 12.93 49.06
N THR A 725 -30.82 12.00 49.61
CA THR A 725 -32.04 11.49 48.99
C THR A 725 -33.00 12.66 48.88
N GLN A 726 -33.21 13.20 47.68
CA GLN A 726 -34.36 14.08 47.45
C GLN A 726 -35.59 13.18 47.41
N LYS A 727 -36.40 13.23 48.48
CA LYS A 727 -37.74 12.65 48.46
C LYS A 727 -38.60 13.45 47.48
N VAL A 728 -39.25 12.71 46.59
CA VAL A 728 -40.34 13.19 45.72
C VAL A 728 -41.52 13.65 46.59
N GLY A 729 -41.94 14.90 46.39
CA GLY A 729 -43.24 15.45 46.81
C GLY A 729 -43.35 15.94 48.26
N GLU A 730 -43.31 17.26 48.45
CA GLU A 730 -44.18 18.02 49.37
C GLU A 730 -44.05 19.53 49.05
N VAL A 731 -45.17 20.25 49.19
CA VAL A 731 -45.58 21.54 48.57
C VAL A 731 -44.65 22.72 48.82
#